data_AF-A0A1M6LUR9-F1
#
_entry.id   AF-A0A1M6LUR9-F1
#
_cell.length_a   1.000
_cell.length_b   1.000
_cell.length_c   1.000
_cell.angle_alpha   90.00
_cell.angle_beta   90.00
_cell.angle_gamma   90.00
#
_symmetry.space_group_name_H-M   'P 1'
#
loop_
_entity.id
_entity.type
_entity.pdbx_description
1 polymer ?
#
loop_
_entity_poly.entity_id
_entity_poly.type
_entity_poly.pdbx_seq_one_letter_code
_entity_poly.pdbx_strand_id
1 'polypeptide(L)'
;MNILKKEPDGLTIYNPIAKDKSNMNIIANQNNYYEEDYLYNNFLSICESRNEEVLNEKYNIIKYIIKKDTLKSVIKKKRIDKDIVYKQIFEKIIYCIENEVQYKDIIDNIIDDGYNSIIYSIVAIALVFQKYIENTNTILINNIHNIYCELSSTTLNIKYSNKIKNRKELRDTEEVARNLQSDLKKITYINNFHSIYNFNDVQINNFNLDDISFINEEIKYRVTTGIIPNLIKPLYGNKPECGARELIQNATDACKERLIREQYKARIDINFDDDFIIIRDNGIGMNIDIIRNNYFCVGNSSKKKYGNLVGQFGIGSLASFLLGHKVLVKTRRYGEDNILRFDYKLEQDENNDSIIDIFIEKDNNFDFGTEIKILLNNNLKNDKKSLLYKLKLKEWYLTSEIQIYINGHKNESIDDTGLEWINFKSEDDNFKAEFLYSSSESQSKLNLDKKIIYNGIPLSENYDLTDEGVYPVSISKSPCINIIDIGLKKKIEINLERSKLTNFEYLKWDLKKAIYKKELQELKGKSPELIDKSNLIMKYVYNGQFIKNIPIIYSRMGAALYSIYTKCILYRNDIKKIFILYNCSNISFEDLNQDYAYIFSNQVVTKKFIGQRLLNSDVKSMCVYNYFMENYFFSADSWSNGLKTEALVSIYNNYGYNIQGNSNLSKSQVWDEHNRVKLTMRNNIMRNSQYGFCKIKGQEMLDLELVRKIFSNNKQAYIECRDVVKSNIVSLEDSFDNYYNSIFNSSLFVWKWK
;
A
#
# COMPACT_ATOMS: atom_id res chain seq x y z
N MET A 1 21.84 -40.02 1.25
CA MET A 1 22.72 -40.02 0.06
C MET A 1 23.92 -39.11 0.36
N ASN A 2 25.03 -39.75 0.73
CA ASN A 2 26.40 -39.58 0.21
C ASN A 2 26.95 -38.21 -0.25
N ILE A 3 28.22 -37.78 -0.06
CA ILE A 3 29.49 -38.13 0.66
C ILE A 3 30.35 -36.81 0.50
N LEU A 4 31.19 -36.33 1.44
CA LEU A 4 32.68 -36.41 1.49
C LEU A 4 33.21 -35.32 2.46
N LYS A 5 33.76 -35.68 3.63
CA LYS A 5 35.18 -35.99 3.98
C LYS A 5 36.10 -34.76 4.19
N LYS A 6 36.57 -34.58 5.44
CA LYS A 6 38.01 -34.51 5.82
C LYS A 6 38.18 -34.45 7.36
N GLU A 7 38.85 -35.45 7.93
CA GLU A 7 39.71 -35.37 9.14
C GLU A 7 41.17 -35.20 8.66
N PRO A 8 42.22 -35.04 9.51
CA PRO A 8 42.34 -34.63 10.93
C PRO A 8 43.43 -33.53 11.16
N ASP A 9 43.51 -33.02 12.41
CA ASP A 9 44.72 -32.63 13.19
C ASP A 9 44.19 -31.79 14.37
N GLY A 10 44.22 -32.16 15.66
CA GLY A 10 45.06 -33.09 16.38
C GLY A 10 45.83 -32.31 17.46
N LEU A 11 45.33 -32.26 18.69
CA LEU A 11 46.16 -32.24 19.90
C LEU A 11 45.34 -32.62 21.15
N THR A 12 45.38 -33.91 21.40
CA THR A 12 44.90 -34.65 22.56
C THR A 12 45.72 -34.23 23.80
N ILE A 13 45.05 -33.80 24.87
CA ILE A 13 45.68 -33.61 26.19
C ILE A 13 45.92 -35.00 26.78
N TYR A 14 47.19 -35.40 26.84
CA TYR A 14 47.64 -36.62 27.49
C TYR A 14 47.43 -36.54 29.01
N ASN A 15 46.75 -37.55 29.54
CA ASN A 15 46.75 -37.91 30.94
C ASN A 15 47.68 -39.13 31.11
N PRO A 16 48.63 -39.11 32.06
CA PRO A 16 48.99 -40.35 32.70
C PRO A 16 48.98 -40.23 34.23
N ILE A 17 48.19 -41.12 34.82
CA ILE A 17 48.31 -41.57 36.21
C ILE A 17 49.55 -42.46 36.31
N ALA A 18 50.44 -42.23 37.28
CA ALA A 18 51.24 -43.29 37.90
C ALA A 18 51.76 -42.90 39.29
N LYS A 19 51.50 -43.78 40.26
CA LYS A 19 52.20 -43.89 41.54
C LYS A 19 53.67 -44.19 41.27
N ASP A 20 54.61 -43.50 41.92
CA ASP A 20 55.72 -44.21 42.55
C ASP A 20 56.44 -43.38 43.62
N LYS A 21 56.70 -44.04 44.75
CA LYS A 21 57.58 -43.59 45.84
C LYS A 21 58.97 -44.12 45.53
N SER A 22 59.95 -43.27 45.21
CA SER A 22 61.37 -43.51 45.55
C SER A 22 62.29 -42.37 45.08
N ASN A 23 63.14 -41.92 46.02
CA ASN A 23 64.48 -41.34 45.85
C ASN A 23 64.66 -40.03 45.05
N MET A 24 64.95 -38.94 45.76
CA MET A 24 66.34 -38.43 45.89
C MET A 24 66.42 -37.27 46.90
N ASN A 25 67.23 -37.49 47.94
CA ASN A 25 67.82 -36.44 48.79
C ASN A 25 68.88 -35.64 48.00
N ILE A 26 69.41 -34.57 48.64
CA ILE A 26 70.62 -33.75 48.33
C ILE A 26 70.24 -32.41 47.65
N ILE A 27 70.47 -31.19 48.15
CA ILE A 27 71.29 -30.60 49.24
C ILE A 27 70.58 -29.33 49.72
N ALA A 28 70.51 -29.15 51.05
CA ALA A 28 70.35 -27.84 51.66
C ALA A 28 71.73 -27.19 51.80
N ASN A 29 71.90 -25.96 51.31
CA ASN A 29 72.78 -24.99 51.96
C ASN A 29 72.52 -23.55 51.46
N GLN A 30 72.13 -22.71 52.42
CA GLN A 30 72.61 -21.35 52.67
C GLN A 30 72.75 -20.39 51.48
N ASN A 31 71.81 -19.45 51.36
CA ASN A 31 72.10 -18.02 51.59
C ASN A 31 70.81 -17.20 51.58
N ASN A 32 70.65 -16.40 52.64
CA ASN A 32 69.67 -15.32 52.76
C ASN A 32 70.00 -14.20 51.77
N TYR A 33 68.95 -13.46 51.38
CA TYR A 33 68.86 -12.30 50.48
C TYR A 33 68.45 -12.61 49.03
N TYR A 34 67.41 -11.88 48.58
CA TYR A 34 66.67 -11.91 47.30
C TYR A 34 65.47 -12.88 47.18
N GLU A 35 64.35 -12.58 47.85
CA GLU A 35 63.06 -13.26 47.58
C GLU A 35 61.93 -12.34 47.08
N GLU A 36 62.14 -11.02 46.94
CA GLU A 36 61.08 -10.13 46.44
C GLU A 36 60.89 -10.14 44.92
N ASP A 37 61.93 -10.43 44.13
CA ASP A 37 61.89 -10.17 42.67
C ASP A 37 61.99 -11.39 41.74
N TYR A 38 61.74 -12.63 42.18
CA TYR A 38 61.74 -13.75 41.20
C TYR A 38 60.55 -13.70 40.23
N LEU A 39 59.37 -13.29 40.72
CA LEU A 39 58.17 -13.09 39.88
C LEU A 39 58.36 -11.94 38.89
N TYR A 40 58.92 -10.84 39.40
CA TYR A 40 59.12 -9.59 38.67
C TYR A 40 60.21 -9.79 37.62
N ASN A 41 61.32 -10.45 37.96
CA ASN A 41 62.43 -10.66 37.04
C ASN A 41 62.12 -11.68 35.94
N ASN A 42 61.36 -12.76 36.21
CA ASN A 42 60.90 -13.67 35.15
C ASN A 42 59.81 -13.02 34.27
N PHE A 43 58.97 -12.16 34.85
CA PHE A 43 57.97 -11.41 34.08
C PHE A 43 58.62 -10.33 33.22
N LEU A 44 59.55 -9.54 33.77
CA LEU A 44 60.34 -8.57 33.01
C LEU A 44 61.21 -9.24 31.97
N SER A 45 61.86 -10.38 32.23
CA SER A 45 62.65 -11.02 31.17
C SER A 45 61.78 -11.46 29.98
N ILE A 46 60.53 -11.87 30.23
CA ILE A 46 59.56 -12.20 29.17
C ILE A 46 59.03 -10.93 28.49
N CYS A 47 58.74 -9.86 29.23
CA CYS A 47 58.24 -8.59 28.69
C CYS A 47 59.30 -7.75 27.98
N GLU A 48 60.52 -7.66 28.52
CA GLU A 48 61.69 -7.00 27.94
C GLU A 48 62.12 -7.67 26.63
N SER A 49 61.89 -8.98 26.48
CA SER A 49 62.15 -9.69 25.22
C SER A 49 61.15 -9.35 24.09
N ARG A 50 60.01 -8.70 24.42
CA ARG A 50 58.93 -8.41 23.46
C ARG A 50 58.47 -6.94 23.43
N ASN A 51 58.94 -6.10 24.35
CA ASN A 51 58.77 -4.64 24.36
C ASN A 51 57.30 -4.15 24.30
N GLU A 52 56.40 -4.76 25.08
CA GLU A 52 54.96 -4.46 25.04
C GLU A 52 54.45 -3.71 26.28
N GLU A 53 54.02 -2.47 26.11
CA GLU A 53 53.40 -1.60 27.14
C GLU A 53 52.15 -2.25 27.78
N VAL A 54 51.36 -2.99 27.00
CA VAL A 54 50.12 -3.67 27.44
C VAL A 54 50.38 -4.71 28.52
N LEU A 55 51.45 -5.49 28.40
CA LEU A 55 51.80 -6.53 29.39
C LEU A 55 52.16 -5.90 30.73
N ASN A 56 52.86 -4.76 30.70
CA ASN A 56 53.20 -4.01 31.90
C ASN A 56 51.94 -3.51 32.64
N GLU A 57 50.93 -3.03 31.91
CA GLU A 57 49.63 -2.66 32.50
C GLU A 57 48.93 -3.87 33.16
N LYS A 58 48.95 -5.05 32.53
CA LYS A 58 48.37 -6.27 33.10
C LYS A 58 49.09 -6.71 34.36
N TYR A 59 50.41 -6.60 34.40
CA TYR A 59 51.20 -6.91 35.58
C TYR A 59 50.87 -5.99 36.75
N ASN A 60 50.77 -4.68 36.50
CA ASN A 60 50.42 -3.71 37.54
C ASN A 60 49.02 -4.00 38.12
N ILE A 61 48.07 -4.41 37.28
CA ILE A 61 46.74 -4.87 37.73
C ILE A 61 46.85 -6.10 38.63
N ILE A 62 47.56 -7.14 38.19
CA ILE A 62 47.74 -8.39 38.96
C ILE A 62 48.42 -8.10 40.30
N LYS A 63 49.47 -7.30 40.29
CA LYS A 63 50.22 -6.87 41.49
C LYS A 63 49.32 -6.13 42.47
N TYR A 64 48.44 -5.27 41.98
CA TYR A 64 47.54 -4.48 42.82
C TYR A 64 46.36 -5.29 43.37
N ILE A 65 45.80 -6.20 42.57
CA ILE A 65 44.56 -6.91 42.90
C ILE A 65 44.81 -8.21 43.70
N ILE A 66 45.95 -8.87 43.53
CA ILE A 66 46.23 -10.20 44.10
C ILE A 66 47.13 -10.12 45.35
N LYS A 67 46.76 -10.88 46.39
CA LYS A 67 47.58 -11.11 47.59
C LYS A 67 48.69 -12.11 47.28
N LYS A 68 49.87 -11.59 46.91
CA LYS A 68 51.05 -12.37 46.51
C LYS A 68 51.38 -13.50 47.50
N ASP A 69 51.41 -13.21 48.80
CA ASP A 69 51.79 -14.21 49.83
C ASP A 69 50.71 -15.28 50.05
N THR A 70 49.44 -14.89 49.92
CA THR A 70 48.32 -15.84 49.99
C THR A 70 48.36 -16.80 48.79
N LEU A 71 48.55 -16.29 47.58
CA LEU A 71 48.68 -17.11 46.37
C LEU A 71 49.84 -18.11 46.49
N LYS A 72 51.02 -17.65 46.95
CA LYS A 72 52.17 -18.52 47.23
C LYS A 72 51.82 -19.64 48.22
N SER A 73 51.09 -19.32 49.30
CA SER A 73 50.70 -20.29 50.32
C SER A 73 49.73 -21.35 49.79
N VAL A 74 48.77 -20.94 48.94
CA VAL A 74 47.76 -21.81 48.31
C VAL A 74 48.43 -22.78 47.34
N ILE A 75 49.34 -22.29 46.51
CA ILE A 75 50.12 -23.10 45.56
C ILE A 75 50.98 -24.14 46.31
N LYS A 76 51.68 -23.73 47.38
CA LYS A 76 52.49 -24.62 48.21
C LYS A 76 51.65 -25.73 48.87
N LYS A 77 50.46 -25.41 49.38
CA LYS A 77 49.52 -26.40 49.94
C LYS A 77 49.06 -27.42 48.91
N LYS A 78 48.93 -27.03 47.63
CA LYS A 78 48.58 -27.93 46.52
C LYS A 78 49.77 -28.75 45.98
N ARG A 79 50.97 -28.62 46.56
CA ARG A 79 52.20 -29.34 46.17
C ARG A 79 52.62 -29.11 44.71
N ILE A 80 52.35 -27.93 44.18
CA ILE A 80 52.73 -27.52 42.82
C ILE A 80 53.90 -26.53 42.92
N ASP A 81 54.83 -26.60 41.99
CA ASP A 81 55.94 -25.65 41.90
C ASP A 81 55.42 -24.25 41.55
N LYS A 82 55.74 -23.26 42.40
CA LYS A 82 55.33 -21.86 42.23
C LYS A 82 55.73 -21.30 40.88
N ASP A 83 56.92 -21.63 40.39
CA ASP A 83 57.48 -21.02 39.18
C ASP A 83 56.73 -21.49 37.92
N ILE A 84 56.21 -22.73 37.95
CA ILE A 84 55.34 -23.28 36.91
C ILE A 84 54.00 -22.52 36.85
N VAL A 85 53.42 -22.19 38.01
CA VAL A 85 52.13 -21.49 38.08
C VAL A 85 52.19 -20.09 37.50
N TYR A 86 53.19 -19.33 37.93
CA TYR A 86 53.35 -17.96 37.45
C TYR A 86 53.66 -17.94 35.96
N LYS A 87 54.53 -18.84 35.48
CA LYS A 87 54.79 -19.02 34.04
C LYS A 87 53.51 -19.32 33.25
N GLN A 88 52.69 -20.25 33.72
CA GLN A 88 51.41 -20.61 33.06
C GLN A 88 50.39 -19.46 33.03
N ILE A 89 50.31 -18.67 34.10
CA ILE A 89 49.44 -17.48 34.13
C ILE A 89 49.88 -16.51 33.05
N PHE A 90 51.17 -16.19 32.97
CA PHE A 90 51.68 -15.20 32.03
C PHE A 90 51.63 -15.68 30.57
N GLU A 91 52.01 -16.92 30.28
CA GLU A 91 51.88 -17.50 28.94
C GLU A 91 50.42 -17.50 28.45
N LYS A 92 49.46 -17.79 29.35
CA LYS A 92 48.04 -17.71 29.01
C LYS A 92 47.57 -16.29 28.78
N ILE A 93 48.02 -15.31 29.56
CA ILE A 93 47.69 -13.89 29.33
C ILE A 93 48.19 -13.44 27.96
N ILE A 94 49.46 -13.73 27.63
CA ILE A 94 50.06 -13.40 26.33
C ILE A 94 49.24 -14.05 25.21
N TYR A 95 48.99 -15.35 25.31
CA TYR A 95 48.17 -16.07 24.32
C TYR A 95 46.79 -15.44 24.15
N CYS A 96 46.11 -15.09 25.25
CA CYS A 96 44.78 -14.49 25.19
C CYS A 96 44.79 -13.10 24.55
N ILE A 97 45.83 -12.30 24.80
CA ILE A 97 46.00 -10.98 24.18
C ILE A 97 46.29 -11.12 22.68
N GLU A 98 47.25 -11.97 22.30
CA GLU A 98 47.64 -12.20 20.89
C GLU A 98 46.50 -12.75 20.04
N ASN A 99 45.58 -13.51 20.64
CA ASN A 99 44.45 -14.15 19.96
C ASN A 99 43.10 -13.48 20.27
N GLU A 100 43.10 -12.29 20.87
CA GLU A 100 41.89 -11.49 21.19
C GLU A 100 40.81 -12.27 21.97
N VAL A 101 41.23 -13.21 22.83
CA VAL A 101 40.32 -14.06 23.61
C VAL A 101 39.52 -13.20 24.59
N GLN A 102 38.20 -13.38 24.59
CA GLN A 102 37.33 -12.63 25.49
C GLN A 102 37.38 -13.21 26.90
N TYR A 103 37.37 -12.33 27.91
CA TYR A 103 37.41 -12.77 29.30
C TYR A 103 36.21 -13.66 29.67
N LYS A 104 35.05 -13.50 29.01
CA LYS A 104 33.84 -14.30 29.26
C LYS A 104 34.05 -15.77 28.96
N ASP A 105 34.73 -16.07 27.84
CA ASP A 105 35.07 -17.44 27.45
C ASP A 105 35.95 -18.12 28.51
N ILE A 106 36.69 -17.34 29.29
CA ILE A 106 37.50 -17.84 30.40
C ILE A 106 36.68 -17.97 31.68
N ILE A 107 35.90 -16.95 32.03
CA ILE A 107 35.09 -16.92 33.26
C ILE A 107 34.08 -18.07 33.28
N ASP A 108 33.46 -18.42 32.15
CA ASP A 108 32.48 -19.51 32.09
C ASP A 108 33.12 -20.90 32.23
N ASN A 109 34.45 -21.00 32.09
CA ASN A 109 35.22 -22.23 32.33
C ASN A 109 35.74 -22.34 33.78
N ILE A 110 35.40 -21.41 34.67
CA ILE A 110 35.70 -21.49 36.10
C ILE A 110 34.65 -22.40 36.77
N ILE A 111 35.02 -23.66 37.02
CA ILE A 111 34.07 -24.70 37.45
C ILE A 111 34.27 -25.11 38.92
N ASP A 112 35.48 -24.93 39.49
CA ASP A 112 35.83 -25.39 40.84
C ASP A 112 36.90 -24.52 41.54
N ASP A 113 37.34 -24.92 42.74
CA ASP A 113 38.43 -24.27 43.47
C ASP A 113 39.82 -24.84 43.09
N GLY A 114 39.88 -25.60 42.00
CA GLY A 114 41.03 -26.29 41.45
C GLY A 114 42.14 -25.35 40.99
N TYR A 115 43.32 -25.92 40.76
CA TYR A 115 44.50 -25.16 40.34
C TYR A 115 44.30 -24.42 38.99
N ASN A 116 43.66 -25.08 38.02
CA ASN A 116 43.38 -24.48 36.72
C ASN A 116 42.37 -23.32 36.84
N SER A 117 41.33 -23.47 37.66
CA SER A 117 40.33 -22.42 37.91
C SER A 117 40.95 -21.18 38.56
N ILE A 118 41.92 -21.36 39.47
CA ILE A 118 42.71 -20.25 40.03
C ILE A 118 43.49 -19.52 38.93
N ILE A 119 44.16 -20.24 38.03
CA ILE A 119 44.87 -19.62 36.90
C ILE A 119 43.90 -18.86 35.99
N TYR A 120 42.82 -19.50 35.56
CA TYR A 120 41.82 -18.89 34.67
C TYR A 120 41.18 -17.65 35.27
N SER A 121 40.94 -17.62 36.58
CA SER A 121 40.40 -16.45 37.26
C SER A 121 41.36 -15.27 37.31
N ILE A 122 42.66 -15.51 37.46
CA ILE A 122 43.70 -14.48 37.40
C ILE A 122 43.83 -13.94 35.97
N VAL A 123 43.82 -14.84 34.97
CA VAL A 123 43.83 -14.47 33.54
C VAL A 123 42.60 -13.63 33.19
N ALA A 124 41.41 -14.05 33.64
CA ALA A 124 40.17 -13.31 33.40
C ALA A 124 40.21 -11.88 33.98
N ILE A 125 40.71 -11.70 35.21
CA ILE A 125 40.89 -10.36 35.80
C ILE A 125 41.83 -9.49 34.95
N ALA A 126 42.93 -10.06 34.47
CA ALA A 126 43.87 -9.33 33.61
C ALA A 126 43.23 -8.93 32.27
N LEU A 127 42.30 -9.71 31.74
CA LEU A 127 41.58 -9.38 30.50
C LEU A 127 40.44 -8.39 30.71
N VAL A 128 39.74 -8.45 31.85
CA VAL A 128 38.67 -7.50 32.21
C VAL A 128 39.22 -6.09 32.36
N PHE A 129 40.33 -5.92 33.08
CA PHE A 129 40.88 -4.60 33.39
C PHE A 129 41.92 -4.17 32.37
N GLN A 130 41.84 -2.92 31.92
CA GLN A 130 42.77 -2.32 30.98
C GLN A 130 44.03 -1.84 31.69
N LYS A 131 43.88 -0.89 32.63
CA LYS A 131 44.97 -0.18 33.28
C LYS A 131 44.64 0.18 34.72
N TYR A 132 45.63 0.11 35.60
CA TYR A 132 45.56 0.64 36.96
C TYR A 132 46.24 2.01 37.05
N ILE A 133 45.59 2.99 37.69
CA ILE A 133 46.08 4.36 37.88
C ILE A 133 46.38 4.57 39.36
N GLU A 134 47.65 4.44 39.73
CA GLU A 134 48.15 4.44 41.12
C GLU A 134 47.69 5.64 41.95
N ASN A 135 47.75 6.86 41.39
CA ASN A 135 47.43 8.09 42.13
C ASN A 135 45.94 8.22 42.53
N THR A 136 45.05 7.45 41.90
CA THR A 136 43.59 7.59 42.06
C THR A 136 42.91 6.29 42.49
N ASN A 137 43.69 5.23 42.76
CA ASN A 137 43.19 3.87 43.02
C ASN A 137 42.16 3.37 41.98
N THR A 138 42.22 3.90 40.74
CA THR A 138 41.23 3.66 39.69
C THR A 138 41.72 2.59 38.73
N ILE A 139 40.85 1.65 38.40
CA ILE A 139 41.09 0.58 37.44
C ILE A 139 40.15 0.78 36.25
N LEU A 140 40.73 1.07 35.09
CA LEU A 140 39.99 1.19 33.84
C LEU A 140 39.60 -0.19 33.31
N ILE A 141 38.42 -0.29 32.71
CA ILE A 141 37.88 -1.55 32.17
C ILE A 141 38.13 -1.59 30.66
N ASN A 142 38.55 -2.75 30.16
CA ASN A 142 38.88 -2.93 28.76
C ASN A 142 37.64 -2.70 27.87
N ASN A 143 37.79 -1.89 26.83
CA ASN A 143 36.73 -1.54 25.87
C ASN A 143 35.45 -0.91 26.48
N ILE A 144 35.50 -0.43 27.74
CA ILE A 144 34.36 0.22 28.39
C ILE A 144 34.81 1.52 29.05
N HIS A 145 34.42 2.66 28.47
CA HIS A 145 34.84 3.99 28.93
C HIS A 145 33.86 4.67 29.89
N ASN A 146 32.64 4.14 30.01
CA ASN A 146 31.57 4.72 30.80
C ASN A 146 31.51 4.20 32.24
N ILE A 147 32.32 3.19 32.58
CA ILE A 147 32.50 2.68 33.93
C ILE A 147 33.98 2.45 34.22
N TYR A 148 34.33 2.49 35.50
CA TYR A 148 35.64 2.17 36.03
C TYR A 148 35.48 1.47 37.38
N CYS A 149 36.52 0.81 37.87
CA CYS A 149 36.51 0.18 39.17
C CYS A 149 37.42 0.92 40.16
N GLU A 150 37.06 0.90 41.44
CA GLU A 150 37.90 1.39 42.54
C GLU A 150 37.88 0.39 43.68
N LEU A 151 39.05 0.07 44.23
CA LEU A 151 39.18 -0.86 45.34
C LEU A 151 39.08 -0.10 46.67
N SER A 152 38.05 -0.39 47.47
CA SER A 152 37.84 0.24 48.78
C SER A 152 37.80 -0.79 49.90
N SER A 153 38.76 -0.74 50.83
CA SER A 153 38.94 -1.67 51.97
C SER A 153 39.05 -3.16 51.60
N THR A 154 37.93 -3.80 51.23
CA THR A 154 37.83 -5.19 50.73
C THR A 154 36.75 -5.35 49.65
N THR A 155 36.27 -4.26 49.04
CA THR A 155 35.21 -4.27 48.03
C THR A 155 35.69 -3.61 46.75
N LEU A 156 35.42 -4.26 45.61
CA LEU A 156 35.64 -3.68 44.30
C LEU A 156 34.37 -2.94 43.85
N ASN A 157 34.44 -1.61 43.80
CA ASN A 157 33.30 -0.77 43.44
C ASN A 157 33.34 -0.43 41.95
N ILE A 158 32.32 -0.83 41.21
CA ILE A 158 32.05 -0.35 39.85
C ILE A 158 31.40 1.03 39.97
N LYS A 159 32.08 2.05 39.43
CA LYS A 159 31.63 3.43 39.36
C LYS A 159 31.41 3.85 37.92
N TYR A 160 30.59 4.86 37.73
CA TYR A 160 30.24 5.39 36.42
C TYR A 160 31.05 6.65 36.11
N SER A 161 31.36 6.82 34.84
CA SER A 161 32.12 7.94 34.30
C SER A 161 31.23 9.17 34.09
N ASN A 162 31.80 10.36 34.31
CA ASN A 162 31.18 11.63 33.95
C ASN A 162 31.06 11.86 32.43
N LYS A 163 31.56 10.93 31.60
CA LYS A 163 31.46 10.98 30.14
C LYS A 163 30.07 10.64 29.60
N ILE A 164 29.16 10.13 30.43
CA ILE A 164 27.80 9.77 30.03
C ILE A 164 27.00 11.04 29.71
N LYS A 165 26.49 11.17 28.47
CA LYS A 165 25.91 12.42 27.97
C LYS A 165 24.39 12.46 27.99
N ASN A 166 23.73 11.32 28.05
CA ASN A 166 22.28 11.24 27.98
C ASN A 166 21.72 10.00 28.70
N ARG A 167 20.40 10.01 28.91
CA ARG A 167 19.69 8.94 29.62
C ARG A 167 19.76 7.58 28.92
N LYS A 168 19.82 7.55 27.59
CA LYS A 168 19.95 6.29 26.84
C LYS A 168 21.30 5.65 27.16
N GLU A 169 22.38 6.41 27.06
CA GLU A 169 23.73 5.97 27.43
C GLU A 169 23.82 5.54 28.90
N LEU A 170 23.16 6.26 29.82
CA LEU A 170 23.09 5.84 31.23
C LEU A 170 22.44 4.47 31.38
N ARG A 171 21.27 4.26 30.77
CA ARG A 171 20.55 2.98 30.80
C ARG A 171 21.39 1.83 30.22
N ASP A 172 22.01 2.05 29.08
CA ASP A 172 22.87 1.06 28.41
C ASP A 172 24.09 0.75 29.30
N THR A 173 24.67 1.77 29.94
CA THR A 173 25.82 1.62 30.86
C THR A 173 25.45 0.89 32.14
N GLU A 174 24.25 1.11 32.70
CA GLU A 174 23.76 0.34 33.86
C GLU A 174 23.64 -1.15 33.55
N GLU A 175 23.17 -1.50 32.35
CA GLU A 175 23.09 -2.90 31.92
C GLU A 175 24.49 -3.52 31.82
N VAL A 176 25.45 -2.80 31.24
CA VAL A 176 26.86 -3.22 31.17
C VAL A 176 27.45 -3.41 32.57
N ALA A 177 27.20 -2.48 33.50
CA ALA A 177 27.68 -2.58 34.88
C ALA A 177 27.13 -3.81 35.62
N ARG A 178 25.83 -4.12 35.46
CA ARG A 178 25.20 -5.32 36.05
C ARG A 178 25.80 -6.60 35.50
N ASN A 179 26.02 -6.66 34.19
CA ASN A 179 26.65 -7.81 33.55
C ASN A 179 28.09 -8.01 34.06
N LEU A 180 28.87 -6.94 34.12
CA LEU A 180 30.24 -6.99 34.64
C LEU A 180 30.29 -7.41 36.12
N GLN A 181 29.39 -6.89 36.96
CA GLN A 181 29.29 -7.28 38.37
C GLN A 181 29.01 -8.79 38.49
N SER A 182 28.07 -9.30 37.70
CA SER A 182 27.73 -10.74 37.68
C SER A 182 28.95 -11.58 37.30
N ASP A 183 29.69 -11.18 36.28
CA ASP A 183 30.89 -11.90 35.82
C ASP A 183 32.03 -11.87 36.86
N LEU A 184 32.31 -10.71 37.45
CA LEU A 184 33.33 -10.58 38.50
C LEU A 184 32.95 -11.31 39.80
N LYS A 185 31.65 -11.44 40.10
CA LYS A 185 31.18 -12.25 41.24
C LYS A 185 31.49 -13.75 41.07
N LYS A 186 31.49 -14.28 39.84
CA LYS A 186 31.96 -15.67 39.60
C LYS A 186 33.43 -15.84 40.05
N ILE A 187 34.25 -14.80 39.90
CA ILE A 187 35.65 -14.80 40.35
C ILE A 187 35.76 -14.68 41.89
N THR A 188 34.87 -13.93 42.55
CA THR A 188 34.84 -13.87 44.03
C THR A 188 34.59 -15.23 44.69
N TYR A 189 33.97 -16.18 43.99
CA TYR A 189 33.77 -17.54 44.49
C TYR A 189 35.10 -18.22 44.83
N ILE A 190 36.12 -18.10 43.98
CA ILE A 190 37.47 -18.62 44.26
C ILE A 190 38.08 -17.94 45.49
N ASN A 191 37.76 -16.65 45.67
CA ASN A 191 38.24 -15.88 46.81
C ASN A 191 37.68 -16.38 48.15
N ASN A 192 36.46 -16.93 48.17
CA ASN A 192 35.85 -17.49 49.38
C ASN A 192 36.58 -18.74 49.89
N PHE A 193 37.28 -19.48 49.02
CA PHE A 193 38.08 -20.64 49.44
C PHE A 193 39.51 -20.27 49.80
N HIS A 194 40.11 -19.34 49.03
CA HIS A 194 41.56 -19.15 49.03
C HIS A 194 42.03 -17.73 49.38
N SER A 195 41.12 -16.75 49.44
CA SER A 195 41.42 -15.32 49.75
C SER A 195 42.57 -14.72 48.93
N ILE A 196 42.65 -15.08 47.63
CA ILE A 196 43.69 -14.70 46.68
C ILE A 196 43.63 -13.21 46.29
N TYR A 197 42.47 -12.57 46.35
CA TYR A 197 42.27 -11.17 45.93
C TYR A 197 42.16 -10.21 47.11
N ASN A 198 42.47 -8.94 46.85
CA ASN A 198 42.30 -7.82 47.77
C ASN A 198 40.84 -7.37 47.94
N PHE A 199 39.90 -7.94 47.18
CA PHE A 199 38.46 -7.73 47.34
C PHE A 199 37.72 -9.04 47.57
N ASN A 200 36.73 -9.04 48.46
CA ASN A 200 35.85 -10.16 48.77
C ASN A 200 34.48 -10.02 48.12
N ASP A 201 34.08 -8.81 47.73
CA ASP A 201 32.81 -8.50 47.09
C ASP A 201 32.98 -7.49 45.95
N VAL A 202 31.99 -7.46 45.05
CA VAL A 202 31.90 -6.53 43.92
C VAL A 202 30.56 -5.81 43.97
N GLN A 203 30.59 -4.49 44.10
CA GLN A 203 29.39 -3.65 44.23
C GLN A 203 29.32 -2.63 43.10
N ILE A 204 28.09 -2.25 42.72
CA ILE A 204 27.85 -1.12 41.82
C ILE A 204 27.48 0.05 42.72
N ASN A 205 28.27 1.11 42.69
CA ASN A 205 27.92 2.32 43.41
C ASN A 205 26.84 3.06 42.62
N ASN A 206 25.84 3.57 43.33
CA ASN A 206 24.81 4.39 42.71
C ASN A 206 25.46 5.54 41.93
N PHE A 207 24.95 5.78 40.72
CA PHE A 207 25.41 6.92 39.95
C PHE A 207 25.06 8.20 40.69
N ASN A 208 26.06 9.03 40.96
CA ASN A 208 25.83 10.29 41.63
C ASN A 208 25.13 11.24 40.66
N LEU A 209 23.89 11.61 40.98
CA LEU A 209 23.09 12.50 40.14
C LEU A 209 23.63 13.93 40.13
N ASP A 210 24.57 14.28 41.01
CA ASP A 210 25.25 15.57 40.99
C ASP A 210 26.35 15.64 39.91
N ASP A 211 26.78 14.49 39.38
CA ASP A 211 27.89 14.38 38.41
C ASP A 211 27.41 14.29 36.94
N ILE A 212 26.10 14.41 36.68
CA ILE A 212 25.53 14.37 35.33
C ILE A 212 25.33 15.76 34.74
N SER A 213 25.67 15.89 33.45
CA SER A 213 25.44 17.12 32.66
C SER A 213 24.05 17.15 31.99
N PHE A 214 23.12 16.28 32.40
CA PHE A 214 21.78 16.19 31.82
C PHE A 214 20.72 15.94 32.90
N ILE A 215 19.48 16.35 32.63
CA ILE A 215 18.34 16.09 33.52
C ILE A 215 17.86 14.64 33.32
N ASN A 216 17.91 13.83 34.38
CA ASN A 216 17.45 12.43 34.36
C ASN A 216 15.93 12.30 34.58
N GLU A 217 15.14 13.20 33.99
CA GLU A 217 13.68 13.17 34.03
C GLU A 217 13.09 13.01 32.64
N GLU A 218 11.93 12.37 32.54
CA GLU A 218 11.21 12.26 31.27
C GLU A 218 10.34 13.48 31.05
N ILE A 219 10.82 14.44 30.26
CA ILE A 219 10.01 15.60 29.84
C ILE A 219 9.22 15.20 28.60
N LYS A 220 7.89 15.07 28.74
CA LYS A 220 6.96 14.80 27.63
C LYS A 220 6.20 16.07 27.26
N TYR A 221 5.88 16.22 25.97
CA TYR A 221 4.89 17.19 25.53
C TYR A 221 3.56 16.92 26.24
N ARG A 222 3.01 17.95 26.89
CA ARG A 222 1.67 17.93 27.48
C ARG A 222 0.77 18.85 26.67
N VAL A 223 -0.46 18.40 26.43
CA VAL A 223 -1.46 19.15 25.69
C VAL A 223 -2.70 19.22 26.56
N THR A 224 -3.23 20.43 26.78
CA THR A 224 -4.43 20.64 27.58
C THR A 224 -5.69 20.35 26.77
N THR A 225 -6.80 20.07 27.46
CA THR A 225 -8.12 19.83 26.85
C THR A 225 -8.63 21.05 26.07
N GLY A 226 -8.15 22.26 26.37
CA GLY A 226 -8.46 23.50 25.64
C GLY A 226 -8.08 23.48 24.15
N ILE A 227 -7.23 22.55 23.69
CA ILE A 227 -6.93 22.41 22.26
C ILE A 227 -8.07 21.74 21.47
N ILE A 228 -8.97 21.01 22.13
CA ILE A 228 -9.99 20.17 21.48
C ILE A 228 -10.82 20.95 20.45
N PRO A 229 -11.35 22.16 20.74
CA PRO A 229 -12.04 22.98 19.75
C PRO A 229 -11.19 23.32 18.52
N ASN A 230 -9.88 23.55 18.72
CA ASN A 230 -8.93 23.87 17.66
C ASN A 230 -8.54 22.65 16.81
N LEU A 231 -8.76 21.43 17.31
CA LEU A 231 -8.59 20.21 16.52
C LEU A 231 -9.86 19.87 15.71
N ILE A 232 -11.05 20.07 16.29
CA ILE A 232 -12.33 19.73 15.65
C ILE A 232 -12.66 20.70 14.52
N LYS A 233 -12.56 22.01 14.77
CA LYS A 233 -13.05 23.05 13.84
C LYS A 233 -12.36 23.03 12.47
N PRO A 234 -11.03 22.85 12.34
CA PRO A 234 -10.39 22.75 11.03
C PRO A 234 -10.79 21.50 10.24
N LEU A 235 -11.04 20.38 10.93
CA LEU A 235 -11.32 19.09 10.28
C LEU A 235 -12.78 18.95 9.83
N TYR A 236 -13.71 19.49 10.60
CA TYR A 236 -15.15 19.27 10.38
C TYR A 236 -15.94 20.57 10.19
N GLY A 237 -15.33 21.74 10.42
CA GLY A 237 -16.05 23.00 10.55
C GLY A 237 -16.98 22.99 11.77
N ASN A 238 -17.99 23.87 11.76
CA ASN A 238 -19.08 23.88 12.74
C ASN A 238 -20.29 23.07 12.24
N LYS A 239 -20.05 21.92 11.58
CA LYS A 239 -21.07 21.11 10.92
C LYS A 239 -21.47 19.91 11.80
N PRO A 240 -22.63 19.95 12.49
CA PRO A 240 -23.04 18.89 13.41
C PRO A 240 -23.25 17.54 12.72
N GLU A 241 -23.63 17.54 11.45
CA GLU A 241 -23.82 16.34 10.65
C GLU A 241 -22.52 15.52 10.48
N CYS A 242 -21.34 16.18 10.52
CA CYS A 242 -20.05 15.50 10.54
C CYS A 242 -19.82 14.71 11.84
N GLY A 243 -20.31 15.23 12.97
CA GLY A 243 -20.23 14.55 14.27
C GLY A 243 -21.08 13.28 14.29
N ALA A 244 -22.31 13.36 13.77
CA ALA A 244 -23.17 12.18 13.62
C ALA A 244 -22.54 11.13 12.69
N ARG A 245 -21.97 11.55 11.55
CA ARG A 245 -21.25 10.67 10.62
C ARG A 245 -20.10 9.91 11.31
N GLU A 246 -19.28 10.60 12.10
CA GLU A 246 -18.13 10.00 12.79
C GLU A 246 -18.56 8.96 13.83
N LEU A 247 -19.66 9.21 14.56
CA LEU A 247 -20.21 8.27 15.53
C LEU A 247 -20.79 7.02 14.85
N ILE A 248 -21.57 7.20 13.78
CA ILE A 248 -22.10 6.10 12.97
C ILE A 248 -20.97 5.27 12.36
N GLN A 249 -19.87 5.92 11.97
CA GLN A 249 -18.68 5.26 11.47
C GLN A 249 -17.97 4.43 12.54
N ASN A 250 -17.83 4.95 13.75
CA ASN A 250 -17.23 4.21 14.86
C ASN A 250 -18.07 2.99 15.25
N ALA A 251 -19.40 3.15 15.28
CA ALA A 251 -20.36 2.07 15.46
C ALA A 251 -20.27 1.01 14.34
N THR A 252 -20.16 1.45 13.08
CA THR A 252 -19.97 0.59 11.90
C THR A 252 -18.69 -0.23 12.00
N ASP A 253 -17.56 0.43 12.28
CA ASP A 253 -16.27 -0.23 12.47
C ASP A 253 -16.33 -1.27 13.60
N ALA A 254 -16.95 -0.93 14.74
CA ALA A 254 -17.10 -1.84 15.88
C ALA A 254 -17.94 -3.07 15.52
N CYS A 255 -19.00 -2.88 14.73
CA CYS A 255 -19.83 -3.97 14.23
C CYS A 255 -19.05 -4.91 13.32
N LYS A 256 -18.29 -4.35 12.36
CA LYS A 256 -17.45 -5.15 11.43
C LYS A 256 -16.31 -5.87 12.14
N GLU A 257 -15.72 -5.25 13.15
CA GLU A 257 -14.68 -5.90 13.95
C GLU A 257 -15.21 -7.14 14.69
N ARG A 258 -16.46 -7.09 15.15
CA ARG A 258 -17.15 -8.26 15.72
C ARG A 258 -17.51 -9.29 14.65
N LEU A 259 -17.95 -8.86 13.45
CA LEU A 259 -18.27 -9.75 12.33
C LEU A 259 -17.09 -10.62 11.88
N ILE A 260 -15.86 -10.12 12.03
CA ILE A 260 -14.64 -10.90 11.77
C ILE A 260 -14.48 -12.07 12.77
N ARG A 261 -15.01 -11.94 13.99
CA ARG A 261 -14.87 -12.92 15.08
C ARG A 261 -16.06 -13.86 15.20
N GLU A 262 -17.26 -13.39 14.89
CA GLU A 262 -18.47 -14.20 14.88
C GLU A 262 -19.51 -13.70 13.88
N GLN A 263 -20.36 -14.61 13.40
CA GLN A 263 -21.50 -14.23 12.58
C GLN A 263 -22.69 -13.86 13.48
N TYR A 264 -23.16 -12.62 13.36
CA TYR A 264 -24.31 -12.12 14.09
C TYR A 264 -25.03 -11.04 13.26
N LYS A 265 -26.21 -10.62 13.70
CA LYS A 265 -26.95 -9.53 13.06
C LYS A 265 -26.43 -8.19 13.57
N ALA A 266 -25.47 -7.60 12.85
CA ALA A 266 -24.95 -6.27 13.13
C ALA A 266 -26.06 -5.21 13.02
N ARG A 267 -26.17 -4.37 14.05
CA ARG A 267 -27.25 -3.40 14.22
C ARG A 267 -26.75 -2.13 14.89
N ILE A 268 -27.20 -0.98 14.38
CA ILE A 268 -27.01 0.34 14.99
C ILE A 268 -28.38 0.98 15.21
N ASP A 269 -28.69 1.34 16.45
CA ASP A 269 -29.89 2.08 16.82
C ASP A 269 -29.56 3.54 17.07
N ILE A 270 -30.22 4.44 16.35
CA ILE A 270 -30.10 5.89 16.48
C ILE A 270 -31.44 6.42 16.98
N ASN A 271 -31.50 6.79 18.25
CA ASN A 271 -32.69 7.35 18.89
C ASN A 271 -32.44 8.79 19.28
N PHE A 272 -33.42 9.66 19.12
CA PHE A 272 -33.28 11.06 19.54
C PHE A 272 -34.61 11.69 19.96
N ASP A 273 -34.50 12.63 20.88
CA ASP A 273 -35.57 13.50 21.37
C ASP A 273 -35.10 14.97 21.35
N ASP A 274 -35.80 15.84 22.07
CA ASP A 274 -35.52 17.29 22.09
C ASP A 274 -34.19 17.63 22.78
N ASP A 275 -33.69 16.76 23.65
CA ASP A 275 -32.49 17.00 24.46
C ASP A 275 -31.34 16.08 24.10
N PHE A 276 -31.61 14.86 23.65
CA PHE A 276 -30.61 13.82 23.48
C PHE A 276 -30.60 13.19 22.11
N ILE A 277 -29.41 12.83 21.66
CA ILE A 277 -29.19 11.80 20.65
C ILE A 277 -28.47 10.61 21.29
N ILE A 278 -28.93 9.40 20.99
CA ILE A 278 -28.42 8.14 21.49
C ILE A 278 -28.07 7.30 20.27
N ILE A 279 -26.79 6.91 20.15
CA ILE A 279 -26.32 5.98 19.12
C ILE A 279 -25.82 4.74 19.85
N ARG A 280 -26.45 3.60 19.54
CA ARG A 280 -26.11 2.31 20.13
C ARG A 280 -25.74 1.31 19.05
N ASP A 281 -24.55 0.74 19.13
CA ASP A 281 -24.14 -0.41 18.34
C ASP A 281 -24.16 -1.69 19.18
N ASN A 282 -24.37 -2.83 18.53
CA ASN A 282 -24.14 -4.14 19.10
C ASN A 282 -22.79 -4.73 18.65
N GLY A 283 -21.78 -3.89 18.42
CA GLY A 283 -20.47 -4.27 17.93
C GLY A 283 -19.55 -4.85 19.00
N ILE A 284 -18.24 -4.76 18.76
CA ILE A 284 -17.22 -5.41 19.61
C ILE A 284 -17.11 -4.81 21.03
N GLY A 285 -17.52 -3.55 21.24
CA GLY A 285 -17.40 -2.84 22.52
C GLY A 285 -15.95 -2.58 22.98
N MET A 286 -15.81 -1.84 24.09
CA MET A 286 -14.51 -1.40 24.62
C MET A 286 -14.27 -1.96 26.03
N ASN A 287 -13.00 -2.25 26.33
CA ASN A 287 -12.54 -2.51 27.68
C ASN A 287 -11.70 -1.34 28.20
N ILE A 288 -11.22 -1.42 29.45
CA ILE A 288 -10.52 -0.32 30.11
C ILE A 288 -9.26 0.13 29.35
N ASP A 289 -8.53 -0.80 28.73
CA ASP A 289 -7.32 -0.49 27.99
C ASP A 289 -7.64 0.24 26.68
N ILE A 290 -8.71 -0.13 25.99
CA ILE A 290 -9.17 0.59 24.79
C ILE A 290 -9.65 2.00 25.17
N ILE A 291 -10.37 2.14 26.29
CA ILE A 291 -10.83 3.46 26.76
C ILE A 291 -9.62 4.38 27.02
N ARG A 292 -8.63 3.88 27.78
CA ARG A 292 -7.42 4.64 28.15
C ARG A 292 -6.52 4.95 26.96
N ASN A 293 -6.25 3.95 26.13
CA ASN A 293 -5.20 4.04 25.11
C ASN A 293 -5.73 4.45 23.74
N ASN A 294 -7.03 4.39 23.48
CA ASN A 294 -7.61 4.68 22.16
C ASN A 294 -8.77 5.68 22.20
N TYR A 295 -9.74 5.53 23.11
CA TYR A 295 -10.92 6.38 23.13
C TYR A 295 -10.60 7.82 23.58
N PHE A 296 -9.79 7.97 24.63
CA PHE A 296 -9.36 9.27 25.15
C PHE A 296 -7.97 9.71 24.67
N CYS A 297 -7.27 8.89 23.89
CA CYS A 297 -5.95 9.21 23.38
C CYS A 297 -6.02 9.71 21.94
N VAL A 298 -5.91 11.03 21.77
CA VAL A 298 -5.88 11.68 20.45
C VAL A 298 -4.68 11.18 19.63
N GLY A 299 -4.91 10.76 18.38
CA GLY A 299 -3.85 10.30 17.48
C GLY A 299 -3.47 8.81 17.64
N ASN A 300 -4.04 8.11 18.64
CA ASN A 300 -3.77 6.69 18.86
C ASN A 300 -4.97 5.80 18.51
N SER A 301 -4.91 5.16 17.34
CA SER A 301 -5.92 4.17 16.93
C SER A 301 -5.30 2.78 16.78
N SER A 302 -5.86 1.82 17.52
CA SER A 302 -5.60 0.39 17.37
C SER A 302 -5.99 -0.14 15.99
N LYS A 303 -6.82 0.61 15.24
CA LYS A 303 -7.32 0.26 13.91
C LYS A 303 -6.28 0.43 12.79
N LYS A 304 -5.08 1.00 13.05
CA LYS A 304 -3.98 1.11 12.06
C LYS A 304 -3.60 -0.24 11.42
N LYS A 305 -3.80 -1.35 12.14
CA LYS A 305 -3.47 -2.72 11.68
C LYS A 305 -4.53 -3.35 10.78
N TYR A 306 -5.79 -2.90 10.80
CA TYR A 306 -6.89 -3.51 10.04
C TYR A 306 -7.26 -2.64 8.84
N GLY A 307 -6.95 -3.11 7.63
CA GLY A 307 -7.04 -2.31 6.39
C GLY A 307 -8.43 -1.76 6.06
N ASN A 308 -9.50 -2.46 6.47
CA ASN A 308 -10.87 -2.08 6.09
C ASN A 308 -11.58 -1.21 7.14
N LEU A 309 -10.88 -0.77 8.21
CA LEU A 309 -11.42 0.11 9.24
C LEU A 309 -10.98 1.56 9.01
N VAL A 310 -11.93 2.50 9.03
CA VAL A 310 -11.68 3.90 8.64
C VAL A 310 -11.17 4.74 9.81
N GLY A 311 -11.47 4.38 11.06
CA GLY A 311 -11.11 5.16 12.25
C GLY A 311 -9.61 5.16 12.61
N GLN A 312 -8.71 5.69 11.76
CA GLN A 312 -7.25 5.63 11.95
C GLN A 312 -6.66 6.81 12.75
N PHE A 313 -7.41 7.91 12.90
CA PHE A 313 -6.89 9.18 13.44
C PHE A 313 -7.13 9.40 14.95
N GLY A 314 -8.02 8.63 15.59
CA GLY A 314 -8.23 8.70 17.04
C GLY A 314 -8.86 10.01 17.55
N ILE A 315 -9.66 10.70 16.74
CA ILE A 315 -10.37 11.94 17.10
C ILE A 315 -11.90 11.74 17.22
N GLY A 316 -12.39 10.51 17.06
CA GLY A 316 -13.82 10.21 16.94
C GLY A 316 -14.63 10.54 18.19
N SER A 317 -14.05 10.36 19.38
CA SER A 317 -14.67 10.74 20.66
C SER A 317 -14.89 12.24 20.78
N LEU A 318 -13.99 13.05 20.19
CA LEU A 318 -14.06 14.51 20.17
C LEU A 318 -15.14 15.03 19.22
N ALA A 319 -15.44 14.32 18.13
CA ALA A 319 -16.49 14.70 17.18
C ALA A 319 -17.88 14.77 17.81
N SER A 320 -18.10 14.06 18.93
CA SER A 320 -19.31 14.17 19.76
C SER A 320 -19.59 15.61 20.22
N PHE A 321 -18.54 16.42 20.42
CA PHE A 321 -18.68 17.81 20.84
C PHE A 321 -19.22 18.75 19.76
N LEU A 322 -19.29 18.31 18.49
CA LEU A 322 -20.06 19.01 17.45
C LEU A 322 -21.58 18.93 17.70
N LEU A 323 -22.03 17.90 18.41
CA LEU A 323 -23.45 17.66 18.71
C LEU A 323 -23.84 18.23 20.08
N GLY A 324 -22.96 18.14 21.08
CA GLY A 324 -23.31 18.46 22.46
C GLY A 324 -22.14 18.54 23.41
N HIS A 325 -22.29 19.27 24.51
CA HIS A 325 -21.21 19.52 25.48
C HIS A 325 -21.06 18.44 26.56
N LYS A 326 -22.04 17.54 26.72
CA LYS A 326 -22.00 16.41 27.65
C LYS A 326 -22.20 15.10 26.89
N VAL A 327 -21.31 14.14 27.10
CA VAL A 327 -21.37 12.79 26.52
C VAL A 327 -21.39 11.76 27.63
N LEU A 328 -22.32 10.82 27.54
CA LEU A 328 -22.40 9.64 28.40
C LEU A 328 -22.13 8.41 27.54
N VAL A 329 -21.28 7.52 28.03
CA VAL A 329 -20.90 6.30 27.32
C VAL A 329 -21.17 5.11 28.23
N LYS A 330 -21.79 4.08 27.65
CA LYS A 330 -21.94 2.75 28.26
C LYS A 330 -21.45 1.73 27.27
N THR A 331 -20.55 0.83 27.66
CA THR A 331 -19.92 -0.12 26.74
C THR A 331 -19.66 -1.47 27.41
N ARG A 332 -19.82 -2.55 26.65
CA ARG A 332 -19.50 -3.90 27.07
C ARG A 332 -18.77 -4.60 25.94
N ARG A 333 -17.54 -5.03 26.20
CA ARG A 333 -16.73 -5.72 25.20
C ARG A 333 -17.23 -7.14 24.99
N TYR A 334 -17.29 -7.57 23.73
CA TYR A 334 -17.61 -8.94 23.37
C TYR A 334 -16.64 -9.92 24.04
N GLY A 335 -17.20 -10.91 24.75
CA GLY A 335 -16.43 -11.88 25.54
C GLY A 335 -16.04 -11.40 26.94
N GLU A 336 -16.46 -10.21 27.37
CA GLU A 336 -16.23 -9.70 28.72
C GLU A 336 -17.56 -9.46 29.49
N ASP A 337 -17.50 -9.62 30.82
CA ASP A 337 -18.67 -9.51 31.70
C ASP A 337 -18.97 -8.09 32.16
N ASN A 338 -17.93 -7.27 32.32
CA ASN A 338 -18.06 -5.94 32.90
C ASN A 338 -18.64 -4.96 31.90
N ILE A 339 -19.66 -4.21 32.33
CA ILE A 339 -20.16 -3.05 31.61
C ILE A 339 -19.49 -1.83 32.21
N LEU A 340 -18.85 -1.02 31.36
CA LEU A 340 -18.18 0.20 31.76
C LEU A 340 -19.08 1.40 31.41
N ARG A 341 -19.32 2.27 32.39
CA ARG A 341 -20.05 3.52 32.22
C ARG A 341 -19.20 4.70 32.66
N PHE A 342 -19.17 5.75 31.86
CA PHE A 342 -18.52 7.01 32.20
C PHE A 342 -19.22 8.17 31.50
N ASP A 343 -19.05 9.38 32.01
CA ASP A 343 -19.46 10.60 31.33
C ASP A 343 -18.35 11.65 31.35
N TYR A 344 -18.35 12.48 30.32
CA TYR A 344 -17.35 13.52 30.16
C TYR A 344 -17.97 14.75 29.50
N LYS A 345 -17.38 15.91 29.80
CA LYS A 345 -17.83 17.21 29.31
C LYS A 345 -16.66 17.98 28.74
N LEU A 346 -16.94 18.87 27.79
CA LEU A 346 -15.97 19.85 27.35
C LEU A 346 -16.00 21.02 28.35
N GLU A 347 -15.05 21.05 29.28
CA GLU A 347 -14.87 22.16 30.20
C GLU A 347 -14.17 23.32 29.49
N GLN A 348 -14.55 24.57 29.81
CA GLN A 348 -13.94 25.77 29.23
C GLN A 348 -12.68 26.23 29.99
N ASP A 349 -12.39 25.63 31.15
CA ASP A 349 -11.24 26.00 31.97
C ASP A 349 -9.97 25.29 31.50
N GLU A 350 -9.00 26.06 31.01
CA GLU A 350 -7.75 25.56 30.42
C GLU A 350 -6.79 24.90 31.44
N ASN A 351 -7.11 25.00 32.74
CA ASN A 351 -6.22 24.64 33.85
C ASN A 351 -6.60 23.35 34.60
N ASN A 352 -7.67 22.65 34.22
CA ASN A 352 -8.05 21.39 34.86
C ASN A 352 -7.79 20.19 33.95
N ASP A 353 -6.95 19.27 34.42
CA ASP A 353 -6.95 17.90 33.92
C ASP A 353 -8.32 17.29 34.25
N SER A 354 -9.17 17.12 33.23
CA SER A 354 -10.50 16.53 33.42
C SER A 354 -10.34 15.05 33.81
N ILE A 355 -10.49 14.76 35.11
CA ILE A 355 -10.52 13.39 35.63
C ILE A 355 -11.85 12.76 35.20
N ILE A 356 -11.78 11.55 34.63
CA ILE A 356 -12.95 10.81 34.18
C ILE A 356 -13.11 9.57 35.04
N ASP A 357 -14.17 9.53 35.83
CA ASP A 357 -14.53 8.37 36.63
C ASP A 357 -15.19 7.30 35.74
N ILE A 358 -14.70 6.06 35.84
CA ILE A 358 -15.24 4.90 35.12
C ILE A 358 -15.88 3.96 36.13
N PHE A 359 -17.18 3.75 35.98
CA PHE A 359 -17.98 2.88 36.82
C PHE A 359 -18.15 1.51 36.16
N ILE A 360 -18.16 0.46 36.97
CA ILE A 360 -18.52 -0.90 36.55
C ILE A 360 -19.97 -1.14 36.95
N GLU A 361 -20.80 -1.52 35.98
CA GLU A 361 -22.22 -1.82 36.19
C GLU A 361 -22.54 -3.28 35.87
N LYS A 362 -23.62 -3.77 36.47
CA LYS A 362 -24.29 -5.01 36.09
C LYS A 362 -25.66 -4.66 35.51
N ASP A 363 -25.85 -4.94 34.23
CA ASP A 363 -27.11 -4.74 33.54
C ASP A 363 -27.30 -5.90 32.55
N ASN A 364 -28.14 -6.86 32.94
CA ASN A 364 -28.40 -8.06 32.15
C ASN A 364 -29.12 -7.76 30.82
N ASN A 365 -29.69 -6.56 30.68
CA ASN A 365 -30.36 -6.11 29.45
C ASN A 365 -29.40 -5.38 28.50
N PHE A 366 -28.16 -5.10 28.93
CA PHE A 366 -27.13 -4.52 28.08
C PHE A 366 -26.26 -5.62 27.48
N ASP A 367 -26.62 -5.99 26.25
CA ASP A 367 -25.79 -6.85 25.40
C ASP A 367 -24.47 -6.15 25.00
N PHE A 368 -23.58 -6.84 24.30
CA PHE A 368 -22.30 -6.30 23.83
C PHE A 368 -22.44 -5.09 22.92
N GLY A 369 -21.41 -4.25 22.89
CA GLY A 369 -21.33 -3.05 22.04
C GLY A 369 -21.16 -1.77 22.85
N THR A 370 -21.53 -0.65 22.24
CA THR A 370 -21.40 0.68 22.85
C THR A 370 -22.64 1.52 22.64
N GLU A 371 -23.06 2.24 23.67
CA GLU A 371 -24.09 3.27 23.63
C GLU A 371 -23.47 4.61 23.98
N ILE A 372 -23.64 5.59 23.09
CA ILE A 372 -23.21 6.97 23.27
C ILE A 372 -24.46 7.84 23.31
N LYS A 373 -24.70 8.48 24.45
CA LYS A 373 -25.78 9.44 24.67
C LYS A 373 -25.22 10.84 24.83
N ILE A 374 -25.66 11.76 23.98
CA ILE A 374 -25.13 13.14 23.93
C ILE A 374 -26.26 14.12 24.25
N LEU A 375 -26.00 15.03 25.17
CA LEU A 375 -26.89 16.17 25.45
C LEU A 375 -26.67 17.25 24.38
N LEU A 376 -27.66 17.45 23.52
CA LEU A 376 -27.59 18.31 22.34
C LEU A 376 -27.37 19.79 22.71
N ASN A 377 -26.59 20.48 21.88
CA ASN A 377 -26.46 21.93 21.94
C ASN A 377 -27.79 22.63 21.59
N ASN A 378 -28.03 23.81 22.18
CA ASN A 378 -29.31 24.53 22.04
C ASN A 378 -29.74 24.81 20.58
N ASN A 379 -28.80 24.96 19.65
CA ASN A 379 -29.08 25.15 18.22
C ASN A 379 -29.60 23.88 17.52
N LEU A 380 -29.37 22.71 18.11
CA LEU A 380 -29.85 21.41 17.65
C LEU A 380 -31.14 20.97 18.36
N LYS A 381 -31.42 21.49 19.56
CA LYS A 381 -32.69 21.30 20.27
C LYS A 381 -33.83 21.90 19.46
N ASN A 382 -34.66 21.09 18.80
CA ASN A 382 -35.84 21.46 18.00
C ASN A 382 -36.59 20.17 17.55
N ASP A 383 -37.77 20.32 16.92
CA ASP A 383 -38.61 19.23 16.37
C ASP A 383 -37.77 18.08 15.74
N LYS A 384 -38.08 16.84 16.14
CA LYS A 384 -37.49 15.58 15.66
C LYS A 384 -37.28 15.52 14.15
N LYS A 385 -38.23 16.02 13.35
CA LYS A 385 -38.08 16.04 11.87
C LYS A 385 -36.93 16.94 11.41
N SER A 386 -36.72 18.07 12.09
CA SER A 386 -35.64 19.00 11.82
C SER A 386 -34.27 18.38 12.13
N LEU A 387 -34.16 17.66 13.25
CA LEU A 387 -32.90 17.03 13.65
C LEU A 387 -32.46 15.93 12.68
N LEU A 388 -33.40 15.10 12.23
CA LEU A 388 -33.15 14.04 11.24
C LEU A 388 -32.49 14.59 9.96
N TYR A 389 -33.03 15.70 9.43
CA TYR A 389 -32.54 16.36 8.22
C TYR A 389 -31.22 17.10 8.46
N LYS A 390 -31.14 17.88 9.55
CA LYS A 390 -29.92 18.63 9.92
C LYS A 390 -28.72 17.71 10.07
N LEU A 391 -28.90 16.55 10.69
CA LEU A 391 -27.84 15.57 10.92
C LEU A 391 -27.66 14.57 9.79
N LYS A 392 -28.51 14.58 8.74
CA LYS A 392 -28.47 13.67 7.58
C LYS A 392 -28.40 12.19 7.94
N LEU A 393 -29.09 11.77 9.02
CA LEU A 393 -28.91 10.43 9.59
C LEU A 393 -29.25 9.30 8.62
N LYS A 394 -30.15 9.54 7.66
CA LYS A 394 -30.51 8.56 6.62
C LYS A 394 -29.46 8.40 5.52
N GLU A 395 -28.54 9.36 5.37
CA GLU A 395 -27.59 9.42 4.26
C GLU A 395 -26.22 8.83 4.64
N TRP A 396 -25.93 8.63 5.93
CA TRP A 396 -24.58 8.27 6.36
C TRP A 396 -24.19 6.81 6.18
N TYR A 397 -25.14 5.90 6.07
CA TYR A 397 -24.87 4.50 5.84
C TYR A 397 -25.85 3.92 4.83
N LEU A 398 -25.32 3.31 3.77
CA LEU A 398 -26.08 3.01 2.56
C LEU A 398 -26.07 1.53 2.16
N THR A 399 -25.36 0.66 2.88
CA THR A 399 -25.26 -0.78 2.56
C THR A 399 -26.09 -1.64 3.52
N SER A 400 -26.31 -2.92 3.20
CA SER A 400 -27.10 -3.86 4.02
C SER A 400 -26.30 -4.66 5.05
N GLU A 401 -24.97 -4.56 5.05
CA GLU A 401 -24.10 -5.32 5.97
C GLU A 401 -24.43 -5.06 7.45
N ILE A 402 -24.89 -3.85 7.78
CA ILE A 402 -25.29 -3.44 9.12
C ILE A 402 -26.68 -2.83 9.06
N GLN A 403 -27.59 -3.29 9.93
CA GLN A 403 -28.94 -2.75 9.98
C GLN A 403 -28.98 -1.47 10.82
N ILE A 404 -29.28 -0.33 10.20
CA ILE A 404 -29.50 0.91 10.94
C ILE A 404 -30.99 1.08 11.23
N TYR A 405 -31.33 1.37 12.48
CA TYR A 405 -32.67 1.77 12.91
C TYR A 405 -32.63 3.19 13.41
N ILE A 406 -33.55 4.04 12.95
CA ILE A 406 -33.68 5.43 13.37
C ILE A 406 -35.04 5.61 14.05
N ASN A 407 -35.05 5.94 15.34
CA ASN A 407 -36.24 5.99 16.19
C ASN A 407 -37.11 4.71 16.05
N GLY A 408 -36.47 3.54 16.03
CA GLY A 408 -37.13 2.23 15.90
C GLY A 408 -37.52 1.82 14.48
N HIS A 409 -37.37 2.67 13.47
CA HIS A 409 -37.67 2.34 12.07
C HIS A 409 -36.39 1.96 11.31
N LYS A 410 -36.40 0.84 10.59
CA LYS A 410 -35.26 0.44 9.73
C LYS A 410 -35.01 1.53 8.68
N ASN A 411 -33.76 2.00 8.58
CA ASN A 411 -33.30 2.85 7.50
C ASN A 411 -33.09 2.00 6.25
N GLU A 412 -33.63 2.44 5.11
CA GLU A 412 -33.49 1.74 3.83
C GLU A 412 -32.04 1.83 3.34
N SER A 413 -31.46 0.69 2.98
CA SER A 413 -30.17 0.65 2.28
C SER A 413 -30.38 0.68 0.76
N ILE A 414 -29.30 0.88 -0.01
CA ILE A 414 -29.36 0.75 -1.47
C ILE A 414 -29.78 -0.67 -1.86
N ASP A 415 -29.35 -1.68 -1.10
CA ASP A 415 -29.66 -3.08 -1.40
C ASP A 415 -31.16 -3.40 -1.26
N ASP A 416 -31.86 -2.67 -0.40
CA ASP A 416 -33.32 -2.78 -0.23
C ASP A 416 -34.09 -2.24 -1.46
N THR A 417 -33.45 -1.44 -2.33
CA THR A 417 -34.09 -0.83 -3.51
C THR A 417 -34.18 -1.77 -4.72
N GLY A 418 -33.46 -2.90 -4.70
CA GLY A 418 -33.39 -3.86 -5.81
C GLY A 418 -32.53 -3.40 -6.99
N LEU A 419 -31.71 -2.35 -6.82
CA LEU A 419 -30.74 -1.92 -7.84
C LEU A 419 -29.59 -2.93 -7.96
N GLU A 420 -29.00 -3.04 -9.15
CA GLU A 420 -27.97 -4.04 -9.45
C GLU A 420 -26.56 -3.51 -9.15
N TRP A 421 -25.81 -4.22 -8.30
CA TRP A 421 -24.39 -3.99 -8.08
C TRP A 421 -23.54 -4.87 -8.99
N ILE A 422 -22.61 -4.26 -9.71
CA ILE A 422 -21.68 -4.95 -10.61
C ILE A 422 -20.29 -4.99 -9.99
N ASN A 423 -19.87 -6.20 -9.62
CA ASN A 423 -18.58 -6.46 -9.02
C ASN A 423 -17.41 -6.26 -9.99
N PHE A 424 -16.32 -5.67 -9.48
CA PHE A 424 -15.03 -5.57 -10.16
C PHE A 424 -13.88 -5.57 -9.14
N LYS A 425 -12.69 -5.96 -9.58
CA LYS A 425 -11.50 -6.02 -8.73
C LYS A 425 -10.27 -5.68 -9.54
N SER A 426 -9.21 -5.23 -8.87
CA SER A 426 -7.89 -5.11 -9.51
C SER A 426 -7.34 -6.49 -9.86
N GLU A 427 -6.59 -6.58 -10.95
CA GLU A 427 -5.88 -7.80 -11.37
C GLU A 427 -4.93 -8.34 -10.28
N ASP A 428 -4.26 -7.44 -9.54
CA ASP A 428 -3.34 -7.77 -8.43
C ASP A 428 -4.05 -8.12 -7.09
N ASP A 429 -5.38 -8.23 -7.06
CA ASP A 429 -6.18 -8.38 -5.83
C ASP A 429 -5.89 -7.30 -4.74
N ASN A 430 -5.48 -6.11 -5.17
CA ASN A 430 -5.30 -4.92 -4.34
C ASN A 430 -6.62 -4.32 -3.85
N PHE A 431 -7.74 -4.51 -4.54
CA PHE A 431 -9.05 -4.09 -4.05
C PHE A 431 -10.18 -4.96 -4.62
N LYS A 432 -11.31 -4.96 -3.93
CA LYS A 432 -12.62 -5.41 -4.43
C LYS A 432 -13.61 -4.27 -4.29
N ALA A 433 -14.36 -4.02 -5.35
CA ALA A 433 -15.33 -2.95 -5.42
C ALA A 433 -16.52 -3.37 -6.29
N GLU A 434 -17.57 -2.58 -6.24
CA GLU A 434 -18.73 -2.74 -7.09
C GLU A 434 -19.23 -1.38 -7.53
N PHE A 435 -19.89 -1.32 -8.68
CA PHE A 435 -20.52 -0.09 -9.15
C PHE A 435 -22.00 -0.33 -9.42
N LEU A 436 -22.80 0.70 -9.15
CA LEU A 436 -24.25 0.63 -9.27
C LEU A 436 -24.66 0.75 -10.75
N TYR A 437 -25.35 -0.27 -11.27
CA TYR A 437 -25.96 -0.29 -12.61
C TYR A 437 -27.48 -0.19 -12.47
N SER A 438 -28.10 0.85 -13.04
CA SER A 438 -29.54 1.04 -12.95
C SER A 438 -30.09 2.05 -13.94
N SER A 439 -31.36 1.97 -14.29
CA SER A 439 -32.04 3.02 -15.07
C SER A 439 -31.78 4.42 -14.50
N SER A 440 -31.48 5.38 -15.38
CA SER A 440 -31.04 6.75 -15.02
C SER A 440 -32.02 7.50 -14.11
N GLU A 441 -33.29 7.12 -14.12
CA GLU A 441 -34.37 7.71 -13.32
C GLU A 441 -34.36 7.25 -11.85
N SER A 442 -33.76 6.09 -11.54
CA SER A 442 -33.73 5.53 -10.19
C SER A 442 -32.53 6.04 -9.38
N GLN A 443 -31.36 6.18 -10.04
CA GLN A 443 -30.13 6.72 -9.44
C GLN A 443 -30.21 8.22 -9.12
N SER A 444 -30.80 9.00 -10.03
CA SER A 444 -30.92 10.46 -9.87
C SER A 444 -31.83 10.85 -8.71
N LYS A 445 -32.85 10.05 -8.40
CA LYS A 445 -33.71 10.23 -7.21
C LYS A 445 -32.97 10.06 -5.88
N LEU A 446 -31.91 9.26 -5.85
CA LEU A 446 -31.11 8.98 -4.66
C LEU A 446 -29.84 9.85 -4.57
N ASN A 447 -29.56 10.69 -5.57
CA ASN A 447 -28.38 11.57 -5.62
C ASN A 447 -27.03 10.83 -5.41
N LEU A 448 -26.95 9.59 -5.92
CA LEU A 448 -25.77 8.71 -5.77
C LEU A 448 -24.77 8.83 -6.92
N ASP A 449 -25.10 9.58 -7.96
CA ASP A 449 -24.22 9.79 -9.10
C ASP A 449 -22.89 10.39 -8.66
N LYS A 450 -21.77 9.88 -9.20
CA LYS A 450 -20.41 10.35 -8.88
C LYS A 450 -20.00 10.15 -7.41
N LYS A 451 -20.68 9.30 -6.65
CA LYS A 451 -20.35 9.01 -5.24
C LYS A 451 -19.49 7.77 -5.10
N ILE A 452 -18.60 7.82 -4.12
CA ILE A 452 -17.87 6.65 -3.62
C ILE A 452 -18.38 6.36 -2.22
N ILE A 453 -18.80 5.12 -2.00
CA ILE A 453 -19.15 4.55 -0.71
C ILE A 453 -17.94 3.75 -0.26
N TYR A 454 -17.47 4.03 0.94
CA TYR A 454 -16.37 3.32 1.55
C TYR A 454 -16.82 2.80 2.91
N ASN A 455 -16.72 1.48 3.10
CA ASN A 455 -17.15 0.83 4.35
C ASN A 455 -18.63 1.11 4.70
N GLY A 456 -19.49 1.22 3.68
CA GLY A 456 -20.91 1.56 3.82
C GLY A 456 -21.21 3.07 3.94
N ILE A 457 -20.19 3.94 4.01
CA ILE A 457 -20.35 5.38 4.23
C ILE A 457 -20.01 6.16 2.96
N PRO A 458 -20.89 7.05 2.47
CA PRO A 458 -20.59 7.86 1.30
C PRO A 458 -19.57 8.97 1.61
N LEU A 459 -18.61 9.12 0.70
CA LEU A 459 -17.67 10.22 0.68
C LEU A 459 -18.36 11.51 0.20
N SER A 460 -17.96 12.65 0.76
CA SER A 460 -18.62 13.93 0.49
C SER A 460 -18.24 14.52 -0.87
N GLU A 461 -16.98 14.37 -1.31
CA GLU A 461 -16.53 14.84 -2.62
C GLU A 461 -16.97 13.88 -3.73
N ASN A 462 -17.38 14.45 -4.86
CA ASN A 462 -17.71 13.69 -6.05
C ASN A 462 -16.43 13.39 -6.83
N TYR A 463 -16.38 12.21 -7.45
CA TYR A 463 -15.31 11.86 -8.37
C TYR A 463 -15.75 12.10 -9.82
N ASP A 464 -14.78 12.25 -10.71
CA ASP A 464 -15.05 12.31 -12.15
C ASP A 464 -14.35 11.18 -12.89
N LEU A 465 -15.12 10.50 -13.74
CA LEU A 465 -14.69 9.45 -14.65
C LEU A 465 -15.02 9.83 -16.10
N THR A 466 -15.69 10.95 -16.31
CA THR A 466 -15.96 11.45 -17.65
C THR A 466 -14.64 11.96 -18.23
N ASP A 467 -14.28 11.45 -19.41
CA ASP A 467 -13.09 11.91 -20.11
C ASP A 467 -13.51 12.61 -21.41
N GLU A 468 -12.98 13.80 -21.64
CA GLU A 468 -12.97 14.42 -22.95
C GLU A 468 -11.69 13.99 -23.70
N GLY A 469 -11.76 12.90 -24.47
CA GLY A 469 -10.90 12.74 -25.65
C GLY A 469 -9.58 11.96 -25.56
N VAL A 470 -9.30 11.19 -24.49
CA VAL A 470 -8.03 10.42 -24.39
C VAL A 470 -8.19 8.90 -24.58
N TYR A 471 -9.43 8.38 -24.52
CA TYR A 471 -9.68 6.94 -24.48
C TYR A 471 -10.60 6.43 -25.61
N PRO A 472 -10.52 5.12 -25.93
CA PRO A 472 -11.29 4.43 -26.98
C PRO A 472 -12.75 4.84 -27.07
N VAL A 473 -13.38 4.99 -25.93
CA VAL A 473 -14.76 5.39 -25.83
C VAL A 473 -14.86 6.31 -24.62
N SER A 474 -15.61 7.39 -24.74
CA SER A 474 -15.81 8.33 -23.64
C SER A 474 -16.89 7.78 -22.71
N ILE A 475 -16.58 7.77 -21.41
CA ILE A 475 -17.61 7.61 -20.39
C ILE A 475 -18.37 8.93 -20.28
N SER A 476 -19.67 8.86 -20.49
CA SER A 476 -20.57 10.03 -20.45
C SER A 476 -21.07 10.36 -19.05
N LYS A 477 -21.01 9.39 -18.12
CA LYS A 477 -21.51 9.53 -16.74
C LYS A 477 -20.70 8.67 -15.77
N SER A 478 -20.31 9.21 -14.61
CA SER A 478 -19.70 8.39 -13.54
C SER A 478 -20.77 7.65 -12.71
N PRO A 479 -20.61 6.35 -12.43
CA PRO A 479 -21.51 5.61 -11.55
C PRO A 479 -21.40 6.01 -10.07
N CYS A 480 -22.17 5.33 -9.22
CA CYS A 480 -21.85 5.19 -7.79
C CYS A 480 -20.93 3.97 -7.63
N ILE A 481 -19.91 4.07 -6.76
CA ILE A 481 -18.97 2.97 -6.46
C ILE A 481 -19.11 2.61 -4.99
N ASN A 482 -19.13 1.33 -4.65
CA ASN A 482 -18.93 0.84 -3.29
C ASN A 482 -17.61 0.07 -3.19
N ILE A 483 -16.75 0.46 -2.24
CA ILE A 483 -15.47 -0.20 -1.97
C ILE A 483 -15.70 -1.26 -0.88
N ILE A 484 -15.52 -2.52 -1.26
CA ILE A 484 -15.77 -3.69 -0.42
C ILE A 484 -14.52 -4.04 0.39
N ASP A 485 -13.34 -4.03 -0.26
CA ASP A 485 -12.07 -4.44 0.35
C ASP A 485 -10.91 -3.68 -0.30
N ILE A 486 -9.95 -3.17 0.50
CA ILE A 486 -8.77 -2.45 -0.02
C ILE A 486 -7.48 -3.28 -0.06
N GLY A 487 -7.59 -4.61 0.13
CA GLY A 487 -6.47 -5.54 -0.01
C GLY A 487 -5.28 -5.23 0.93
N LEU A 488 -4.24 -6.07 0.87
CA LEU A 488 -3.12 -5.96 1.82
C LEU A 488 -2.12 -4.84 1.46
N LYS A 489 -2.02 -4.46 0.18
CA LYS A 489 -1.05 -3.46 -0.30
C LYS A 489 -1.49 -2.00 -0.06
N LYS A 490 -2.74 -1.76 0.38
CA LYS A 490 -3.32 -0.45 0.75
C LYS A 490 -3.02 0.69 -0.23
N LYS A 491 -3.08 0.44 -1.55
CA LYS A 491 -2.81 1.49 -2.55
C LYS A 491 -3.87 2.59 -2.57
N ILE A 492 -5.07 2.31 -2.04
CA ILE A 492 -6.20 3.23 -1.97
C ILE A 492 -6.44 3.60 -0.50
N GLU A 493 -6.42 4.90 -0.20
CA GLU A 493 -6.65 5.44 1.13
C GLU A 493 -7.67 6.59 1.07
N ILE A 494 -8.31 6.86 2.21
CA ILE A 494 -9.17 8.02 2.40
C ILE A 494 -8.35 9.15 3.05
N ASN A 495 -8.60 10.40 2.65
CA ASN A 495 -7.97 11.56 3.30
C ASN A 495 -8.45 11.77 4.75
N LEU A 496 -7.73 12.63 5.50
CA LEU A 496 -8.02 12.96 6.90
C LEU A 496 -9.48 13.36 7.17
N GLU A 497 -10.05 14.20 6.31
CA GLU A 497 -11.43 14.71 6.42
C GLU A 497 -12.51 13.69 6.05
N ARG A 498 -12.09 12.53 5.53
CA ARG A 498 -12.98 11.48 5.00
C ARG A 498 -13.92 12.01 3.93
N SER A 499 -13.38 12.85 3.05
CA SER A 499 -14.10 13.51 1.97
C SER A 499 -13.84 12.86 0.62
N LYS A 500 -12.66 12.25 0.40
CA LYS A 500 -12.24 11.65 -0.87
C LYS A 500 -11.21 10.53 -0.71
N LEU A 501 -11.01 9.78 -1.80
CA LEU A 501 -9.86 8.89 -1.95
C LEU A 501 -8.63 9.68 -2.43
N THR A 502 -7.47 9.42 -1.85
CA THR A 502 -6.20 10.08 -2.23
C THR A 502 -5.67 9.57 -3.58
N ASN A 503 -5.84 8.28 -3.87
CA ASN A 503 -5.25 7.63 -5.04
C ASN A 503 -6.31 6.98 -5.97
N PHE A 504 -7.38 7.70 -6.29
CA PHE A 504 -8.48 7.21 -7.14
C PHE A 504 -8.03 6.72 -8.52
N GLU A 505 -6.90 7.21 -9.04
CA GLU A 505 -6.37 6.83 -10.36
C GLU A 505 -6.14 5.32 -10.50
N TYR A 506 -5.75 4.63 -9.41
CA TYR A 506 -5.58 3.17 -9.43
C TYR A 506 -6.89 2.39 -9.65
N LEU A 507 -8.04 3.01 -9.37
CA LEU A 507 -9.36 2.39 -9.53
C LEU A 507 -9.96 2.64 -10.92
N LYS A 508 -9.62 3.78 -11.55
CA LYS A 508 -10.26 4.25 -12.79
C LYS A 508 -10.22 3.21 -13.90
N TRP A 509 -9.08 2.55 -14.07
CA TRP A 509 -8.87 1.62 -15.19
C TRP A 509 -9.75 0.37 -15.10
N ASP A 510 -9.76 -0.27 -13.93
CA ASP A 510 -10.55 -1.48 -13.71
C ASP A 510 -12.04 -1.17 -13.69
N LEU A 511 -12.44 0.01 -13.16
CA LEU A 511 -13.81 0.49 -13.24
C LEU A 511 -14.26 0.68 -14.68
N LYS A 512 -13.45 1.36 -15.52
CA LYS A 512 -13.73 1.53 -16.95
C LYS A 512 -13.94 0.17 -17.63
N LYS A 513 -13.02 -0.77 -17.44
CA LYS A 513 -13.13 -2.15 -17.98
C LYS A 513 -14.45 -2.82 -17.57
N ALA A 514 -14.83 -2.72 -16.29
CA ALA A 514 -16.04 -3.34 -15.77
C ALA A 514 -17.32 -2.73 -16.37
N ILE A 515 -17.37 -1.39 -16.48
CA ILE A 515 -18.48 -0.67 -17.15
C ILE A 515 -18.63 -1.15 -18.60
N TYR A 516 -17.53 -1.21 -19.36
CA TYR A 516 -17.57 -1.72 -20.74
C TYR A 516 -18.10 -3.14 -20.84
N LYS A 517 -17.63 -4.02 -19.95
CA LYS A 517 -18.06 -5.42 -19.93
C LYS A 517 -19.57 -5.54 -19.68
N LYS A 518 -20.13 -4.79 -18.73
CA LYS A 518 -21.57 -4.80 -18.44
C LYS A 518 -22.39 -4.20 -19.58
N GLU A 519 -21.98 -3.06 -20.15
CA GLU A 519 -22.68 -2.43 -21.28
C GLU A 519 -22.71 -3.34 -22.53
N LEU A 520 -21.65 -4.12 -22.74
CA LEU A 520 -21.63 -5.16 -23.78
C LEU A 520 -22.61 -6.31 -23.48
N GLN A 521 -22.77 -6.69 -22.21
CA GLN A 521 -23.79 -7.67 -21.81
C GLN A 521 -25.22 -7.12 -21.99
N GLU A 522 -25.44 -5.82 -21.82
CA GLU A 522 -26.75 -5.22 -22.09
C GLU A 522 -27.06 -5.12 -23.58
N LEU A 523 -26.05 -4.81 -24.41
CA LEU A 523 -26.15 -4.99 -25.86
C LEU A 523 -26.48 -6.45 -26.22
N LYS A 524 -26.02 -7.41 -25.40
CA LYS A 524 -26.35 -8.85 -25.52
C LYS A 524 -27.83 -9.13 -25.46
N GLY A 525 -28.47 -8.65 -24.41
CA GLY A 525 -29.90 -8.83 -24.23
C GLY A 525 -30.72 -8.21 -25.35
N LYS A 526 -30.18 -7.17 -26.02
CA LYS A 526 -30.87 -6.37 -27.04
C LYS A 526 -30.55 -6.79 -28.48
N SER A 527 -30.00 -7.98 -28.72
CA SER A 527 -29.74 -8.44 -30.10
C SER A 527 -30.97 -8.36 -31.03
N PRO A 528 -32.21 -8.65 -30.61
CA PRO A 528 -33.38 -8.51 -31.48
C PRO A 528 -33.73 -7.07 -31.86
N GLU A 529 -33.13 -6.07 -31.20
CA GLU A 529 -33.30 -4.65 -31.55
C GLU A 529 -32.26 -4.19 -32.59
N LEU A 530 -31.19 -4.96 -32.80
CA LEU A 530 -30.13 -4.65 -33.75
C LEU A 530 -30.54 -5.03 -35.17
N ILE A 531 -31.19 -6.17 -35.30
CA ILE A 531 -31.65 -6.75 -36.57
C ILE A 531 -33.13 -7.11 -36.40
N ASP A 532 -33.97 -6.66 -37.32
CA ASP A 532 -35.39 -6.99 -37.26
C ASP A 532 -35.69 -8.42 -37.77
N LYS A 533 -36.97 -8.82 -37.72
CA LYS A 533 -37.39 -10.15 -38.18
C LYS A 533 -37.18 -10.39 -39.69
N SER A 534 -36.95 -9.34 -40.47
CA SER A 534 -36.67 -9.41 -41.91
C SER A 534 -35.18 -9.36 -42.24
N ASN A 535 -34.32 -9.55 -41.23
CA ASN A 535 -32.87 -9.47 -41.31
C ASN A 535 -32.32 -8.07 -41.64
N LEU A 536 -33.11 -7.00 -41.50
CA LEU A 536 -32.63 -5.64 -41.71
C LEU A 536 -31.89 -5.10 -40.48
N ILE A 537 -30.75 -4.46 -40.69
CA ILE A 537 -29.98 -3.81 -39.62
C ILE A 537 -30.65 -2.49 -39.23
N MET A 538 -31.12 -2.42 -37.99
CA MET A 538 -31.96 -1.33 -37.46
C MET A 538 -31.19 -0.31 -36.62
N LYS A 539 -30.08 -0.71 -35.97
CA LYS A 539 -29.32 0.17 -35.08
C LYS A 539 -27.86 0.30 -35.51
N TYR A 540 -27.36 1.52 -35.64
CA TYR A 540 -25.98 1.79 -36.06
C TYR A 540 -25.09 2.30 -34.93
N VAL A 541 -25.70 2.80 -33.86
CA VAL A 541 -25.04 3.41 -32.72
C VAL A 541 -25.62 2.86 -31.44
N TYR A 542 -24.75 2.50 -30.51
CA TYR A 542 -25.12 2.09 -29.16
C TYR A 542 -25.16 3.28 -28.21
N ASN A 543 -26.25 3.36 -27.46
CA ASN A 543 -26.44 4.32 -26.37
C ASN A 543 -26.80 3.52 -25.11
N GLY A 544 -25.76 3.21 -24.34
CA GLY A 544 -25.84 2.55 -23.05
C GLY A 544 -26.18 3.52 -21.91
N GLN A 545 -26.06 3.05 -20.68
CA GLN A 545 -26.26 3.86 -19.48
C GLN A 545 -25.10 4.83 -19.27
N PHE A 546 -23.87 4.33 -19.23
CA PHE A 546 -22.65 5.09 -18.96
C PHE A 546 -21.94 5.52 -20.23
N ILE A 547 -22.25 4.89 -21.35
CA ILE A 547 -21.57 5.11 -22.61
C ILE A 547 -22.56 5.50 -23.70
N LYS A 548 -22.24 6.54 -24.47
CA LYS A 548 -23.12 7.10 -25.49
C LYS A 548 -22.41 7.22 -26.82
N ASN A 549 -23.18 7.23 -27.90
CA ASN A 549 -22.72 7.49 -29.25
C ASN A 549 -21.59 6.58 -29.74
N ILE A 550 -21.59 5.30 -29.35
CA ILE A 550 -20.58 4.34 -29.82
C ILE A 550 -21.05 3.69 -31.12
N PRO A 551 -20.29 3.75 -32.22
CA PRO A 551 -20.67 3.03 -33.44
C PRO A 551 -20.70 1.52 -33.21
N ILE A 552 -21.63 0.84 -33.86
CA ILE A 552 -21.72 -0.63 -33.87
C ILE A 552 -21.07 -1.14 -35.15
N ILE A 553 -20.17 -2.11 -35.02
CA ILE A 553 -19.57 -2.83 -36.15
C ILE A 553 -20.27 -4.17 -36.34
N TYR A 554 -20.67 -4.45 -37.58
CA TYR A 554 -21.35 -5.67 -37.99
C TYR A 554 -20.44 -6.54 -38.85
N SER A 555 -20.60 -7.85 -38.74
CA SER A 555 -20.16 -8.82 -39.73
C SER A 555 -21.20 -9.92 -39.82
N ARG A 556 -21.11 -10.79 -40.83
CA ARG A 556 -22.01 -11.94 -40.96
C ARG A 556 -22.01 -12.88 -39.74
N MET A 557 -21.01 -12.75 -38.87
CA MET A 557 -20.94 -13.50 -37.62
C MET A 557 -21.64 -12.79 -36.47
N GLY A 558 -21.70 -11.47 -36.43
CA GLY A 558 -21.97 -10.76 -35.18
C GLY A 558 -22.09 -9.26 -35.29
N ALA A 559 -22.37 -8.65 -34.14
CA ALA A 559 -22.20 -7.21 -33.93
C ALA A 559 -21.28 -6.99 -32.72
N ALA A 560 -20.53 -5.89 -32.71
CA ALA A 560 -19.69 -5.46 -31.60
C ALA A 560 -19.65 -3.92 -31.51
N LEU A 561 -19.11 -3.38 -30.41
CA LEU A 561 -18.88 -1.94 -30.27
C LEU A 561 -17.56 -1.55 -30.93
N TYR A 562 -17.60 -0.53 -31.78
CA TYR A 562 -16.43 -0.01 -32.48
C TYR A 562 -15.86 1.22 -31.78
N SER A 563 -14.54 1.24 -31.67
CA SER A 563 -13.79 2.40 -31.19
C SER A 563 -12.58 2.68 -32.06
N ILE A 564 -12.38 3.98 -32.33
CA ILE A 564 -11.26 4.50 -33.12
C ILE A 564 -9.94 4.43 -32.33
N TYR A 565 -9.95 4.55 -30.98
CA TYR A 565 -8.70 4.53 -30.20
C TYR A 565 -8.29 3.14 -29.70
N THR A 566 -9.20 2.18 -29.49
CA THR A 566 -8.78 0.77 -29.31
C THR A 566 -8.56 0.05 -30.64
N LYS A 567 -8.94 0.66 -31.78
CA LYS A 567 -8.91 0.00 -33.11
C LYS A 567 -9.48 -1.43 -33.02
N CYS A 568 -10.60 -1.55 -32.32
CA CYS A 568 -11.06 -2.81 -31.75
C CYS A 568 -11.62 -3.76 -32.83
N ILE A 569 -11.22 -5.03 -32.72
CA ILE A 569 -11.20 -6.05 -33.78
C ILE A 569 -12.23 -7.13 -33.57
N LEU A 570 -13.10 -7.36 -34.57
CA LEU A 570 -13.87 -8.59 -34.67
C LEU A 570 -12.92 -9.79 -34.65
N TYR A 571 -13.06 -10.62 -33.63
CA TYR A 571 -12.36 -11.86 -33.37
C TYR A 571 -12.45 -12.85 -34.54
N ARG A 572 -11.51 -12.70 -35.48
CA ARG A 572 -10.83 -13.76 -36.23
C ARG A 572 -9.64 -13.13 -36.97
N ASN A 573 -8.54 -13.86 -37.11
CA ASN A 573 -7.42 -13.50 -38.01
C ASN A 573 -7.83 -13.37 -39.50
N ASP A 574 -9.11 -13.61 -39.81
CA ASP A 574 -9.67 -13.74 -41.14
C ASP A 574 -10.44 -12.49 -41.61
N ILE A 575 -10.75 -11.52 -40.74
CA ILE A 575 -11.36 -10.26 -41.23
C ILE A 575 -10.30 -9.54 -42.06
N LYS A 576 -10.58 -9.40 -43.35
CA LYS A 576 -9.62 -8.83 -44.31
C LYS A 576 -9.68 -7.32 -44.33
N LYS A 577 -10.87 -6.73 -44.17
CA LYS A 577 -11.14 -5.29 -44.37
C LYS A 577 -12.29 -4.78 -43.51
N ILE A 578 -12.29 -3.46 -43.27
CA ILE A 578 -13.39 -2.74 -42.63
C ILE A 578 -13.99 -1.76 -43.64
N PHE A 579 -15.31 -1.83 -43.81
CA PHE A 579 -16.10 -0.92 -44.61
C PHE A 579 -16.84 0.05 -43.70
N ILE A 580 -16.77 1.34 -44.02
CA ILE A 580 -17.54 2.38 -43.35
C ILE A 580 -18.57 2.91 -44.35
N LEU A 581 -19.83 2.74 -43.99
CA LEU A 581 -21.02 3.01 -44.77
C LEU A 581 -21.67 4.27 -44.24
N TYR A 582 -21.66 5.35 -45.02
CA TYR A 582 -22.26 6.62 -44.64
C TYR A 582 -23.57 6.83 -45.39
N ASN A 583 -24.60 7.33 -44.69
CA ASN A 583 -25.94 7.56 -45.25
C ASN A 583 -26.52 6.31 -45.94
N CYS A 584 -26.27 5.14 -45.34
CA CYS A 584 -26.73 3.85 -45.85
C CYS A 584 -27.83 3.32 -44.93
N SER A 585 -28.97 2.93 -45.52
CA SER A 585 -30.12 2.36 -44.81
C SER A 585 -30.66 1.14 -45.57
N ASN A 586 -31.52 0.37 -44.93
CA ASN A 586 -32.17 -0.83 -45.50
C ASN A 586 -31.18 -1.88 -46.01
N ILE A 587 -30.17 -2.20 -45.18
CA ILE A 587 -29.17 -3.22 -45.50
C ILE A 587 -29.52 -4.49 -44.72
N SER A 588 -29.66 -5.60 -45.46
CA SER A 588 -29.86 -6.91 -44.87
C SER A 588 -28.54 -7.41 -44.28
N PHE A 589 -28.64 -8.04 -43.12
CA PHE A 589 -27.53 -8.73 -42.47
C PHE A 589 -26.96 -9.87 -43.34
N GLU A 590 -27.81 -10.52 -44.15
CA GLU A 590 -27.39 -11.59 -45.07
C GLU A 590 -26.57 -11.10 -46.25
N ASP A 591 -26.71 -9.82 -46.61
CA ASP A 591 -25.93 -9.17 -47.67
C ASP A 591 -24.48 -8.89 -47.23
N LEU A 592 -24.17 -9.01 -45.93
CA LEU A 592 -22.82 -8.81 -45.43
C LEU A 592 -21.90 -9.96 -45.83
N ASN A 593 -20.70 -9.61 -46.29
CA ASN A 593 -19.65 -10.58 -46.59
C ASN A 593 -19.09 -11.18 -45.30
N GLN A 594 -18.80 -12.47 -45.32
CA GLN A 594 -18.22 -13.19 -44.18
C GLN A 594 -16.80 -12.74 -43.82
N ASP A 595 -16.04 -12.24 -44.80
CA ASP A 595 -14.62 -11.85 -44.63
C ASP A 595 -14.45 -10.38 -44.21
N TYR A 596 -15.54 -9.62 -44.13
CA TYR A 596 -15.51 -8.17 -43.93
C TYR A 596 -16.32 -7.73 -42.72
N ALA A 597 -16.00 -6.52 -42.27
CA ALA A 597 -16.71 -5.83 -41.20
C ALA A 597 -17.28 -4.50 -41.70
N TYR A 598 -18.40 -4.08 -41.13
CA TYR A 598 -19.21 -2.96 -41.61
C TYR A 598 -19.59 -2.04 -40.47
N ILE A 599 -19.28 -0.75 -40.60
CA ILE A 599 -19.66 0.31 -39.65
C ILE A 599 -20.61 1.24 -40.37
N PHE A 600 -21.71 1.58 -39.72
CA PHE A 600 -22.72 2.47 -40.27
C PHE A 600 -22.60 3.83 -39.60
N SER A 601 -22.48 4.88 -40.41
CA SER A 601 -22.28 6.25 -39.95
C SER A 601 -23.36 7.17 -40.48
N ASN A 602 -23.95 7.93 -39.57
CA ASN A 602 -24.93 8.97 -39.89
C ASN A 602 -24.28 10.36 -40.01
N GLN A 603 -22.95 10.42 -40.15
CA GLN A 603 -22.25 11.68 -40.32
C GLN A 603 -22.66 12.35 -41.65
N VAL A 604 -22.90 13.67 -41.61
CA VAL A 604 -23.21 14.46 -42.80
C VAL A 604 -22.05 14.39 -43.81
N VAL A 605 -22.32 13.78 -44.96
CA VAL A 605 -21.37 13.64 -46.07
C VAL A 605 -21.46 14.88 -46.96
N THR A 606 -20.42 15.72 -46.90
CA THR A 606 -20.29 16.92 -47.76
C THR A 606 -19.21 16.73 -48.82
N LYS A 607 -19.19 17.58 -49.87
CA LYS A 607 -18.08 17.60 -50.84
C LYS A 607 -16.70 17.81 -50.19
N LYS A 608 -16.64 18.59 -49.10
CA LYS A 608 -15.41 18.81 -48.32
C LYS A 608 -14.99 17.52 -47.62
N PHE A 609 -15.93 16.80 -47.01
CA PHE A 609 -15.68 15.53 -46.35
C PHE A 609 -15.12 14.50 -47.33
N ILE A 610 -15.79 14.29 -48.47
CA ILE A 610 -15.33 13.34 -49.50
C ILE A 610 -13.96 13.77 -50.05
N GLY A 611 -13.74 15.07 -50.31
CA GLY A 611 -12.45 15.59 -50.75
C GLY A 611 -11.31 15.30 -49.77
N GLN A 612 -11.56 15.39 -48.46
CA GLN A 612 -10.57 15.03 -47.44
C GLN A 612 -10.30 13.52 -47.39
N ARG A 613 -11.36 12.70 -47.50
CA ARG A 613 -11.22 11.23 -47.50
C ARG A 613 -10.50 10.70 -48.73
N LEU A 614 -10.72 11.31 -49.89
CA LEU A 614 -9.95 11.04 -51.11
C LEU A 614 -8.45 11.16 -50.88
N LEU A 615 -8.00 12.12 -50.07
CA LEU A 615 -6.57 12.35 -49.82
C LEU A 615 -6.01 11.52 -48.66
N ASN A 616 -6.86 10.87 -47.86
CA ASN A 616 -6.45 10.11 -46.69
C ASN A 616 -5.73 8.80 -47.11
N SER A 617 -4.60 8.49 -46.46
CA SER A 617 -3.81 7.28 -46.71
C SER A 617 -4.47 6.00 -46.19
N ASP A 618 -5.29 6.11 -45.14
CA ASP A 618 -5.98 4.98 -44.50
C ASP A 618 -7.16 4.47 -45.35
N VAL A 619 -7.66 5.31 -46.25
CA VAL A 619 -8.73 4.97 -47.20
C VAL A 619 -8.09 4.29 -48.41
N LYS A 620 -8.25 2.96 -48.49
CA LYS A 620 -7.70 2.12 -49.58
C LYS A 620 -8.55 2.21 -50.83
N SER A 621 -9.84 2.06 -50.65
CA SER A 621 -10.82 2.26 -51.69
C SER A 621 -12.04 2.99 -51.15
N MET A 622 -12.73 3.70 -52.04
CA MET A 622 -13.98 4.36 -51.69
C MET A 622 -14.92 4.41 -52.90
N CYS A 623 -16.21 4.41 -52.62
CA CYS A 623 -17.28 4.51 -53.60
C CYS A 623 -18.23 5.66 -53.26
N VAL A 624 -18.55 6.53 -54.23
CA VAL A 624 -19.58 7.58 -54.11
C VAL A 624 -20.61 7.41 -55.22
N TYR A 625 -21.89 7.60 -54.92
CA TYR A 625 -22.94 7.54 -55.93
C TYR A 625 -22.70 8.54 -57.08
N ASN A 626 -23.10 8.18 -58.30
CA ASN A 626 -22.85 8.95 -59.53
C ASN A 626 -23.29 10.43 -59.43
N TYR A 627 -24.38 10.71 -58.71
CA TYR A 627 -24.84 12.07 -58.45
C TYR A 627 -23.74 12.99 -57.87
N PHE A 628 -22.86 12.47 -57.03
CA PHE A 628 -21.75 13.25 -56.48
C PHE A 628 -20.79 13.72 -57.57
N MET A 629 -20.41 12.82 -58.47
CA MET A 629 -19.49 13.13 -59.56
C MET A 629 -20.11 14.09 -60.56
N GLU A 630 -21.38 13.93 -60.89
CA GLU A 630 -22.07 14.87 -61.77
C GLU A 630 -22.02 16.29 -61.19
N ASN A 631 -22.42 16.47 -59.94
CA ASN A 631 -22.54 17.83 -59.37
C ASN A 631 -21.21 18.48 -58.99
N TYR A 632 -20.27 17.72 -58.42
CA TYR A 632 -19.07 18.29 -57.81
C TYR A 632 -17.78 18.05 -58.60
N PHE A 633 -17.86 17.29 -59.71
CA PHE A 633 -16.75 17.05 -60.62
C PHE A 633 -17.10 17.46 -62.06
N PHE A 634 -18.10 16.85 -62.72
CA PHE A 634 -18.37 17.14 -64.14
C PHE A 634 -19.03 18.50 -64.38
N SER A 635 -19.99 18.89 -63.54
CA SER A 635 -20.66 20.20 -63.61
C SER A 635 -19.88 21.32 -62.93
N ALA A 636 -18.86 20.99 -62.13
CA ALA A 636 -18.05 21.99 -61.45
C ALA A 636 -17.11 22.70 -62.44
N ASP A 637 -16.98 24.02 -62.33
CA ASP A 637 -16.10 24.85 -63.15
C ASP A 637 -14.94 25.46 -62.34
N SER A 638 -15.03 25.40 -61.02
CA SER A 638 -14.09 26.01 -60.09
C SER A 638 -14.07 25.27 -58.76
N TRP A 639 -13.09 25.58 -57.91
CA TRP A 639 -13.02 25.04 -56.55
C TRP A 639 -14.21 25.47 -55.67
N SER A 640 -14.93 26.54 -56.04
CA SER A 640 -16.05 27.08 -55.28
C SER A 640 -17.28 26.17 -55.33
N ASN A 641 -17.60 25.61 -56.51
CA ASN A 641 -18.69 24.67 -56.71
C ASN A 641 -18.20 23.21 -56.75
N GLY A 642 -16.94 22.93 -57.07
CA GLY A 642 -16.34 21.60 -57.07
C GLY A 642 -15.50 21.20 -55.85
N LEU A 643 -14.60 20.23 -56.06
CA LEU A 643 -13.64 19.70 -55.08
C LEU A 643 -12.44 20.62 -54.88
N LYS A 644 -11.62 20.39 -53.84
CA LYS A 644 -10.29 21.03 -53.78
C LYS A 644 -9.39 20.48 -54.90
N THR A 645 -8.50 21.33 -55.42
CA THR A 645 -7.60 21.00 -56.54
C THR A 645 -6.83 19.69 -56.29
N GLU A 646 -6.34 19.47 -55.07
CA GLU A 646 -5.59 18.27 -54.71
C GLU A 646 -6.44 16.99 -54.82
N ALA A 647 -7.71 17.05 -54.41
CA ALA A 647 -8.65 15.93 -54.52
C ALA A 647 -9.04 15.68 -55.99
N LEU A 648 -9.21 16.75 -56.77
CA LEU A 648 -9.48 16.68 -58.21
C LEU A 648 -8.31 16.04 -58.97
N VAL A 649 -7.08 16.45 -58.70
CA VAL A 649 -5.86 15.83 -59.26
C VAL A 649 -5.81 14.34 -58.88
N SER A 650 -6.11 14.01 -57.62
CA SER A 650 -6.15 12.60 -57.20
C SER A 650 -7.17 11.77 -57.98
N ILE A 651 -8.30 12.35 -58.41
CA ILE A 651 -9.29 11.64 -59.23
C ILE A 651 -8.69 11.33 -60.61
N TYR A 652 -8.13 12.31 -61.30
CA TYR A 652 -7.52 12.10 -62.63
C TYR A 652 -6.38 11.08 -62.60
N ASN A 653 -5.52 11.16 -61.59
CA ASN A 653 -4.41 10.22 -61.42
C ASN A 653 -4.90 8.77 -61.25
N ASN A 654 -6.03 8.55 -60.57
CA ASN A 654 -6.60 7.20 -60.44
C ASN A 654 -7.04 6.59 -61.79
N TYR A 655 -7.33 7.43 -62.78
CA TYR A 655 -7.73 7.01 -64.13
C TYR A 655 -6.60 7.15 -65.15
N GLY A 656 -5.35 7.24 -64.68
CA GLY A 656 -4.17 7.26 -65.54
C GLY A 656 -3.99 8.56 -66.33
N TYR A 657 -4.69 9.65 -65.95
CA TYR A 657 -4.53 10.95 -66.58
C TYR A 657 -3.79 11.89 -65.64
N ASN A 658 -2.57 12.28 -65.99
CA ASN A 658 -1.85 13.30 -65.24
C ASN A 658 -2.33 14.69 -65.70
N ILE A 659 -3.33 15.23 -65.00
CA ILE A 659 -3.91 16.55 -65.32
C ILE A 659 -2.92 17.70 -65.11
N GLN A 660 -1.90 17.51 -64.29
CA GLN A 660 -0.86 18.52 -64.11
C GLN A 660 0.19 18.46 -65.22
N GLY A 661 0.27 17.34 -65.96
CA GLY A 661 1.35 17.12 -66.94
C GLY A 661 2.73 17.08 -66.26
N ASN A 662 3.78 17.39 -67.01
CA ASN A 662 5.16 17.44 -66.51
C ASN A 662 5.53 18.77 -65.84
N SER A 663 4.66 19.77 -65.91
CA SER A 663 4.84 21.10 -65.31
C SER A 663 3.96 21.22 -64.07
N ASN A 664 4.48 21.77 -62.98
CA ASN A 664 3.67 22.02 -61.77
C ASN A 664 2.66 23.15 -62.02
N LEU A 665 1.52 22.83 -62.63
CA LEU A 665 0.43 23.78 -62.89
C LEU A 665 -0.06 24.41 -61.58
N SER A 666 -0.31 25.71 -61.62
CA SER A 666 -0.99 26.43 -60.53
C SER A 666 -2.43 25.94 -60.36
N LYS A 667 -3.05 26.23 -59.20
CA LYS A 667 -4.42 25.78 -58.90
C LYS A 667 -5.44 26.24 -59.95
N SER A 668 -5.28 27.45 -60.49
CA SER A 668 -6.16 27.97 -61.55
C SER A 668 -5.99 27.18 -62.84
N GLN A 669 -4.74 26.96 -63.26
CA GLN A 669 -4.41 26.24 -64.48
C GLN A 669 -4.90 24.78 -64.46
N VAL A 670 -4.89 24.12 -63.29
CA VAL A 670 -5.49 22.78 -63.14
C VAL A 670 -7.00 22.81 -63.36
N TRP A 671 -7.70 23.87 -62.94
CA TRP A 671 -9.13 24.03 -63.16
C TRP A 671 -9.47 24.36 -64.62
N ASP A 672 -8.64 25.17 -65.28
CA ASP A 672 -8.77 25.45 -66.72
C ASP A 672 -8.63 24.14 -67.53
N GLU A 673 -7.63 23.34 -67.20
CA GLU A 673 -7.43 22.03 -67.83
C GLU A 673 -8.57 21.05 -67.52
N HIS A 674 -9.07 21.04 -66.28
CA HIS A 674 -10.24 20.23 -65.91
C HIS A 674 -11.46 20.59 -66.77
N ASN A 675 -11.76 21.88 -66.93
CA ASN A 675 -12.87 22.34 -67.76
C ASN A 675 -12.73 21.91 -69.22
N ARG A 676 -11.50 21.86 -69.73
CA ARG A 676 -11.20 21.39 -71.08
C ARG A 676 -11.43 19.88 -71.26
N VAL A 677 -11.11 19.06 -70.26
CA VAL A 677 -11.04 17.58 -70.43
C VAL A 677 -12.12 16.78 -69.71
N LYS A 678 -12.85 17.37 -68.75
CA LYS A 678 -13.82 16.66 -67.90
C LYS A 678 -14.91 15.91 -68.67
N LEU A 679 -15.43 16.48 -69.76
CA LEU A 679 -16.48 15.85 -70.58
C LEU A 679 -15.94 14.69 -71.42
N THR A 680 -14.75 14.82 -71.99
CA THR A 680 -14.09 13.75 -72.75
C THR A 680 -13.75 12.57 -71.85
N MET A 681 -13.29 12.86 -70.63
CA MET A 681 -12.97 11.85 -69.62
C MET A 681 -14.20 11.25 -68.94
N ARG A 682 -15.37 11.88 -69.07
CA ARG A 682 -16.62 11.45 -68.42
C ARG A 682 -16.96 10.00 -68.75
N ASN A 683 -16.90 9.61 -70.03
CA ASN A 683 -17.22 8.23 -70.42
C ASN A 683 -16.23 7.21 -69.83
N ASN A 684 -14.94 7.55 -69.72
CA ASN A 684 -13.93 6.67 -69.13
C ASN A 684 -14.14 6.54 -67.61
N ILE A 685 -14.35 7.67 -66.94
CA ILE A 685 -14.61 7.71 -65.49
C ILE A 685 -15.91 6.98 -65.15
N MET A 686 -16.96 7.19 -65.94
CA MET A 686 -18.31 6.66 -65.69
C MET A 686 -18.48 5.18 -66.10
N ARG A 687 -17.73 4.69 -67.09
CA ARG A 687 -17.77 3.26 -67.51
C ARG A 687 -17.26 2.32 -66.42
N ASN A 688 -16.26 2.75 -65.65
CA ASN A 688 -15.76 2.00 -64.49
C ASN A 688 -16.61 2.22 -63.22
N SER A 689 -17.72 2.96 -63.32
CA SER A 689 -18.52 3.45 -62.20
C SER A 689 -20.01 3.14 -62.39
N GLN A 690 -20.33 1.91 -62.82
CA GLN A 690 -21.71 1.49 -63.17
C GLN A 690 -22.77 1.91 -62.13
N TYR A 691 -22.39 2.07 -60.85
CA TYR A 691 -23.25 2.58 -59.79
C TYR A 691 -22.63 3.71 -58.93
N GLY A 692 -21.35 4.04 -59.11
CA GLY A 692 -20.65 5.09 -58.36
C GLY A 692 -19.14 5.12 -58.61
N PHE A 693 -18.51 6.28 -58.40
CA PHE A 693 -17.07 6.49 -58.59
C PHE A 693 -16.26 5.69 -57.59
N CYS A 694 -15.32 4.87 -58.09
CA CYS A 694 -14.41 4.07 -57.28
C CYS A 694 -13.00 4.65 -57.32
N LYS A 695 -12.50 5.14 -56.19
CA LYS A 695 -11.05 5.26 -55.99
C LYS A 695 -10.54 3.90 -55.54
N ILE A 696 -9.53 3.36 -56.23
CA ILE A 696 -8.80 2.16 -55.82
C ILE A 696 -7.31 2.52 -55.77
N LYS A 697 -6.69 2.46 -54.59
CA LYS A 697 -5.23 2.44 -54.48
C LYS A 697 -4.78 0.97 -54.50
N GLY A 698 -4.28 0.46 -55.64
CA GLY A 698 -3.78 -0.92 -55.79
C GLY A 698 -4.74 -1.87 -56.54
N GLN A 699 -4.58 -3.20 -56.38
CA GLN A 699 -5.47 -4.24 -56.96
C GLN A 699 -6.68 -4.60 -56.08
N GLU A 700 -6.99 -3.80 -55.06
CA GLU A 700 -7.97 -4.18 -54.03
C GLU A 700 -9.42 -3.81 -54.41
N MET A 701 -10.25 -4.81 -54.67
CA MET A 701 -11.66 -4.62 -55.05
C MET A 701 -12.56 -4.36 -53.83
N LEU A 702 -13.51 -3.42 -54.01
CA LEU A 702 -14.68 -3.26 -53.14
C LEU A 702 -15.64 -4.44 -53.33
N ASP A 703 -16.48 -4.71 -52.34
CA ASP A 703 -17.61 -5.64 -52.50
C ASP A 703 -18.66 -5.02 -53.44
N LEU A 704 -18.50 -5.28 -54.74
CA LEU A 704 -19.32 -4.65 -55.79
C LEU A 704 -20.79 -5.07 -55.71
N GLU A 705 -21.10 -6.25 -55.16
CA GLU A 705 -22.46 -6.72 -55.01
C GLU A 705 -23.18 -5.96 -53.89
N LEU A 706 -22.53 -5.79 -52.74
CA LEU A 706 -23.06 -4.97 -51.66
C LEU A 706 -23.18 -3.49 -52.09
N VAL A 707 -22.16 -2.93 -52.74
CA VAL A 707 -22.19 -1.54 -53.24
C VAL A 707 -23.39 -1.32 -54.18
N ARG A 708 -23.69 -2.29 -55.05
CA ARG A 708 -24.87 -2.26 -55.95
C ARG A 708 -26.18 -2.17 -55.16
N LYS A 709 -26.36 -3.05 -54.17
CA LYS A 709 -27.57 -3.09 -53.32
C LYS A 709 -27.72 -1.81 -52.49
N ILE A 710 -26.62 -1.26 -51.98
CA ILE A 710 -26.66 -0.02 -51.21
C ILE A 710 -27.09 1.15 -52.09
N PHE A 711 -26.49 1.29 -53.27
CA PHE A 711 -26.73 2.43 -54.16
C PHE A 711 -28.05 2.38 -54.92
N SER A 712 -28.70 1.21 -55.05
CA SER A 712 -30.07 1.13 -55.56
C SER A 712 -31.06 1.84 -54.64
N ASN A 713 -30.79 1.82 -53.33
CA ASN A 713 -31.71 2.32 -52.31
C ASN A 713 -31.26 3.66 -51.70
N ASN A 714 -29.96 4.01 -51.81
CA ASN A 714 -29.37 5.16 -51.13
C ASN A 714 -28.54 6.04 -52.11
N LYS A 715 -29.16 7.04 -52.73
CA LYS A 715 -28.50 7.95 -53.71
C LYS A 715 -27.46 8.90 -53.12
N GLN A 716 -27.40 9.03 -51.79
CA GLN A 716 -26.43 9.86 -51.08
C GLN A 716 -25.41 9.02 -50.29
N ALA A 717 -25.39 7.70 -50.51
CA ALA A 717 -24.49 6.82 -49.81
C ALA A 717 -23.03 7.05 -50.22
N TYR A 718 -22.15 6.91 -49.24
CA TYR A 718 -20.71 6.93 -49.41
C TYR A 718 -20.12 5.73 -48.67
N ILE A 719 -19.22 5.02 -49.34
CA ILE A 719 -18.61 3.80 -48.81
C ILE A 719 -17.11 3.99 -48.85
N GLU A 720 -16.41 3.72 -47.75
CA GLU A 720 -14.95 3.64 -47.75
C GLU A 720 -14.49 2.32 -47.15
N CYS A 721 -13.37 1.82 -47.65
CA CYS A 721 -12.72 0.59 -47.21
C CYS A 721 -11.34 0.93 -46.61
N ARG A 722 -11.04 0.31 -45.48
CA ARG A 722 -9.79 0.46 -44.74
C ARG A 722 -9.19 -0.91 -44.41
N ASP A 723 -7.88 -0.91 -44.21
CA ASP A 723 -7.16 -2.09 -43.70
C ASP A 723 -7.52 -2.39 -42.25
N VAL A 724 -7.51 -3.67 -41.92
CA VAL A 724 -7.48 -4.11 -40.52
C VAL A 724 -6.07 -3.84 -39.98
N VAL A 725 -5.98 -3.05 -38.92
CA VAL A 725 -4.71 -2.81 -38.24
C VAL A 725 -4.43 -3.98 -37.29
N LYS A 726 -3.56 -4.91 -37.70
CA LYS A 726 -3.23 -6.16 -36.96
C LYS A 726 -2.73 -5.95 -35.52
N SER A 727 -2.25 -4.76 -35.16
CA SER A 727 -1.67 -4.48 -33.84
C SER A 727 -2.68 -4.49 -32.67
N ASN A 728 -3.96 -4.86 -32.88
CA ASN A 728 -5.02 -4.81 -31.86
C ASN A 728 -5.83 -6.12 -31.78
N ILE A 729 -5.27 -7.24 -32.25
CA ILE A 729 -5.92 -8.55 -32.27
C ILE A 729 -5.62 -9.23 -30.93
N VAL A 730 -6.65 -9.47 -30.11
CA VAL A 730 -6.50 -10.25 -28.85
C VAL A 730 -7.34 -11.51 -28.94
N SER A 731 -6.72 -12.63 -28.56
CA SER A 731 -7.26 -13.99 -28.50
C SER A 731 -8.09 -14.23 -27.21
N LEU A 732 -9.21 -14.97 -27.27
CA LEU A 732 -10.13 -15.36 -26.21
C LEU A 732 -9.83 -16.78 -25.71
N GLU A 733 -8.83 -17.47 -26.28
CA GLU A 733 -8.53 -18.87 -25.98
C GLU A 733 -7.13 -19.13 -25.41
N ASP A 734 -6.23 -18.15 -25.32
CA ASP A 734 -4.91 -18.39 -24.75
C ASP A 734 -4.88 -18.12 -23.24
N SER A 735 -4.55 -19.17 -22.51
CA SER A 735 -4.39 -19.28 -21.07
C SER A 735 -3.66 -18.09 -20.43
N PHE A 736 -4.11 -17.78 -19.23
CA PHE A 736 -3.88 -16.62 -18.37
C PHE A 736 -2.43 -16.30 -17.95
N ASP A 737 -1.37 -16.81 -18.58
CA ASP A 737 -0.04 -16.82 -17.93
C ASP A 737 1.17 -16.27 -18.71
N ASN A 738 1.07 -15.70 -19.91
CA ASN A 738 2.26 -15.07 -20.52
C ASN A 738 1.91 -13.92 -21.47
N TYR A 739 1.97 -12.67 -20.98
CA TYR A 739 2.78 -11.60 -21.60
C TYR A 739 2.65 -10.28 -20.83
N TYR A 740 3.68 -9.94 -20.05
CA TYR A 740 3.94 -8.57 -19.61
C TYR A 740 4.60 -7.80 -20.78
N ASN A 741 4.13 -6.59 -21.06
CA ASN A 741 4.75 -5.55 -21.93
C ASN A 741 4.52 -5.56 -23.45
N SER A 742 3.30 -5.86 -23.94
CA SER A 742 2.87 -5.28 -25.24
C SER A 742 1.62 -4.43 -25.07
N ILE A 743 1.82 -3.15 -25.27
CA ILE A 743 0.92 -2.01 -25.05
C ILE A 743 -0.47 -2.26 -25.70
N PHE A 744 -1.53 -1.99 -24.92
CA PHE A 744 -2.97 -1.87 -25.29
C PHE A 744 -3.93 -3.04 -24.98
N ASN A 745 -4.76 -2.83 -23.94
CA ASN A 745 -6.23 -2.84 -24.04
C ASN A 745 -6.93 -4.12 -24.53
N SER A 746 -7.02 -5.14 -23.67
CA SER A 746 -7.90 -6.31 -23.85
C SER A 746 -9.34 -6.03 -23.41
N SER A 747 -10.18 -5.58 -24.33
CA SER A 747 -11.64 -5.65 -24.16
C SER A 747 -12.35 -5.68 -25.51
N LEU A 748 -12.44 -6.86 -26.12
CA LEU A 748 -13.45 -7.12 -27.13
C LEU A 748 -14.00 -8.54 -27.05
N PHE A 749 -15.33 -8.65 -27.13
CA PHE A 749 -16.04 -9.91 -27.23
C PHE A 749 -16.83 -9.91 -28.53
N VAL A 750 -16.62 -10.94 -29.35
CA VAL A 750 -17.40 -11.19 -30.56
C VAL A 750 -18.45 -12.22 -30.27
N TRP A 751 -19.62 -12.00 -30.86
CA TRP A 751 -20.66 -13.01 -30.87
C TRP A 751 -20.80 -13.64 -32.24
N LYS A 752 -21.18 -14.91 -32.21
CA LYS A 752 -21.71 -15.65 -33.34
C LYS A 752 -23.23 -15.64 -33.23
N TRP A 753 -23.95 -15.10 -34.21
CA TRP A 753 -25.36 -15.40 -34.41
C TRP A 753 -25.46 -16.91 -34.73
N LYS A 754 -26.34 -17.62 -34.04
CA LYS A 754 -26.61 -19.03 -34.30
C LYS A 754 -27.67 -19.17 -35.37
#